data_AF-A0A8T4WVZ3-F1
#
_entry.id   AF-A0A8T4WVZ3-F1
#
_cell.length_a   1.000
_cell.length_b   1.000
_cell.length_c   1.000
_cell.angle_alpha   90.00
_cell.angle_beta   90.00
_cell.angle_gamma   90.00
#
_symmetry.space_group_name_H-M   'P 1'
#
loop_
_entity.id
_entity.type
_entity.pdbx_description
1 polymer ?
#
loop_
_entity_poly.entity_id
_entity_poly.type
_entity_poly.pdbx_seq_one_letter_code
_entity_poly.pdbx_strand_id
1 'polypeptide(L)'
;MKEKEKDVLVIGGGISGVQSALDLADKGYEVVIVDIKPSIGGNMVKLDKTFPTDDCSICISAPKLVETSRHENIELLTYSEIKDVSGSAGEFTVDIWKRSKYVDPEECTACADCAEVCPVEVPNEFDEDLSSRKAIYVEYPQSVPLSYTIDYDNCVGCGACESVCDAEAIHFLEKSKQVKLDVGSIIVATGYEMMEPDEWREEYGYDQHEDVMTALEYERLLSSSGPTEGEVLKPSDGEAPEEVAWIQCVGSRCKQKGMPYCSRVCCMYATKEASITIGDNPDIDASVHYMDLRAYGKDFQQYYQSAKEKGVNYKRGRPSRVYKTEEGKLAIEYEDTEEGEVKTNEVDMVVLSSAIVPSEGNKELADLLGVEVDENGFFESKDVLTAPMDSTRDGIYLAGCSQSPKDIPDSVAQASGAAARAVETIKDRERKGKPEKPEERDITEEEPRIGIFVCHCGKNIANYLDIDTVKESVEDIPEVKYVDDPMFACSEDAQSELKEAIEEHDLNRFVISACSPRTHADLFKDTLEEVGLNRYLLEMANIRNQCSWVHSDEPEKATEKAKRLTKMAVAKAKRLAALEEKEIDVGDSTVIIGGGPAGMKTALSMADAGQQVTLIEKKDDLGGKLNRLNTLFPSDMDADELSDQLSNQIENQDNITVKTSTEVEDVDGYIGNYELTLDTGEVIESDTIVLTTGFEEIDPDEYYMYEDEERVLTQLELDEALADDELDEPENVVFINCVGAMEEERPWCCRVGCGNSLKNAKAIKEKYPDSNVYVLYKDMRVFGKKEEEYYAEVQEENGVIFVRYSTDNKPEVTREGEKLHVNVHDNLLDEDIDIDTDYLVLAMQLKGDPSAGKLQQMLKLSSNPSGFFMEAHAKLRPLEFPSEGVYLAGGAHYPKNISDTLSQADGAASKAEVPMMRGYTKSEGIIAEIDDDRCSGCKMCISVCPYGAIDFNEEDEIAEITDVLCKGCGSCASVCPTEAITQKGFENDQLSAMIKSALLDEVV
;
A
#
# COMPACT_ATOMS: atom_id res chain seq x y z
N MET A 1 11.78 -3.06 39.45
CA MET A 1 11.55 -2.49 38.11
C MET A 1 10.13 -1.98 38.11
N LYS A 2 9.87 -0.76 37.64
CA LYS A 2 8.48 -0.29 37.52
C LYS A 2 7.90 -0.97 36.29
N GLU A 3 6.73 -1.59 36.43
CA GLU A 3 5.91 -2.02 35.31
C GLU A 3 5.60 -0.76 34.47
N LYS A 4 5.84 -0.86 33.15
CA LYS A 4 5.40 0.16 32.20
C LYS A 4 4.06 -0.30 31.66
N GLU A 5 3.01 0.44 31.99
CA GLU A 5 1.67 0.25 31.45
C GLU A 5 1.61 0.92 30.07
N LYS A 6 1.16 0.17 29.08
CA LYS A 6 0.99 0.59 27.68
C LYS A 6 -0.33 0.04 27.17
N ASP A 7 -0.85 0.55 26.06
CA ASP A 7 -2.16 0.13 25.55
C ASP A 7 -2.05 -1.06 24.62
N VAL A 8 -1.15 -0.99 23.64
CA VAL A 8 -1.01 -2.02 22.61
C VAL A 8 0.44 -2.42 22.40
N LEU A 9 0.68 -3.71 22.26
CA LEU A 9 1.95 -4.24 21.75
C LEU A 9 1.79 -4.66 20.29
N VAL A 10 2.68 -4.18 19.42
CA VAL A 10 2.81 -4.64 18.04
C VAL A 10 4.11 -5.45 17.92
N ILE A 11 4.01 -6.68 17.44
CA ILE A 11 5.14 -7.59 17.24
C ILE A 11 5.49 -7.64 15.76
N GLY A 12 6.63 -7.05 15.39
CA GLY A 12 7.09 -6.88 14.01
C GLY A 12 6.93 -5.43 13.53
N GLY A 13 8.04 -4.82 13.11
CA GLY A 13 8.16 -3.45 12.62
C GLY A 13 8.16 -3.34 11.10
N GLY A 14 7.61 -4.32 10.38
CA GLY A 14 7.32 -4.17 8.94
C GLY A 14 6.21 -3.15 8.67
N ILE A 15 5.90 -2.92 7.39
CA ILE A 15 4.88 -1.92 6.99
C ILE A 15 3.51 -2.13 7.67
N SER A 16 3.10 -3.38 7.92
CA SER A 16 1.85 -3.69 8.64
C SER A 16 1.91 -3.32 10.12
N GLY A 17 3.03 -3.60 10.79
CA GLY A 17 3.19 -3.23 12.20
C GLY A 17 3.26 -1.72 12.37
N VAL A 18 4.02 -1.05 11.51
CA VAL A 18 4.11 0.41 11.42
C VAL A 18 2.73 1.04 11.19
N GLN A 19 1.96 0.55 10.22
CA GLN A 19 0.62 1.08 9.97
C GLN A 19 -0.32 0.90 11.17
N SER A 20 -0.30 -0.29 11.79
CA SER A 20 -1.15 -0.58 12.95
C SER A 20 -0.80 0.35 14.12
N ALA A 21 0.49 0.56 14.35
CA ALA A 21 0.97 1.42 15.43
C ALA A 21 0.60 2.89 15.20
N LEU A 22 0.79 3.41 13.98
CA LEU A 22 0.38 4.78 13.63
C LEU A 22 -1.12 4.99 13.83
N ASP A 23 -1.97 4.10 13.32
CA ASP A 23 -3.43 4.22 13.47
C ASP A 23 -3.88 4.25 14.94
N LEU A 24 -3.27 3.42 15.79
CA LEU A 24 -3.56 3.37 17.22
C LEU A 24 -3.03 4.61 17.95
N ALA A 25 -1.81 5.02 17.62
CA ALA A 25 -1.14 6.14 18.25
C ALA A 25 -1.81 7.48 17.89
N ASP A 26 -2.29 7.60 16.65
CA ASP A 26 -3.06 8.75 16.15
C ASP A 26 -4.42 8.90 16.83
N LYS A 27 -5.01 7.77 17.29
CA LYS A 27 -6.21 7.73 18.15
C LYS A 27 -5.90 8.05 19.62
N GLY A 28 -4.62 8.25 19.98
CA GLY A 28 -4.18 8.62 21.32
C GLY A 28 -3.79 7.45 22.23
N TYR A 29 -3.65 6.22 21.71
CA TYR A 29 -3.22 5.07 22.51
C TYR A 29 -1.69 4.94 22.56
N GLU A 30 -1.15 4.51 23.70
CA GLU A 30 0.28 4.22 23.84
C GLU A 30 0.63 2.86 23.25
N VAL A 31 1.44 2.85 22.19
CA VAL A 31 1.84 1.65 21.46
C VAL A 31 3.32 1.35 21.70
N VAL A 32 3.66 0.06 21.76
CA VAL A 32 5.04 -0.40 21.70
C VAL A 32 5.22 -1.29 20.49
N ILE A 33 6.24 -1.02 19.68
CA ILE A 33 6.65 -1.92 18.60
C ILE A 33 7.86 -2.72 19.10
N VAL A 34 7.77 -4.04 19.03
CA VAL A 34 8.91 -4.95 19.27
C VAL A 34 9.34 -5.54 17.94
N ASP A 35 10.62 -5.38 17.61
CA ASP A 35 11.23 -6.01 16.43
C ASP A 35 12.51 -6.76 16.83
N ILE A 36 12.71 -7.93 16.24
CA ILE A 36 13.90 -8.76 16.44
C ILE A 36 15.12 -8.13 15.76
N LYS A 37 14.92 -7.37 14.69
CA LYS A 37 15.97 -6.68 13.94
C LYS A 37 16.35 -5.36 14.61
N PRO A 38 17.58 -4.86 14.36
CA PRO A 38 18.03 -3.57 14.89
C PRO A 38 17.19 -2.36 14.48
N SER A 39 16.51 -2.45 13.34
CA SER A 39 15.70 -1.37 12.79
C SER A 39 14.35 -1.89 12.23
N ILE A 40 13.35 -1.02 12.21
CA ILE A 40 12.04 -1.32 11.61
C ILE A 40 12.10 -1.18 10.08
N GLY A 41 11.13 -1.71 9.34
CA GLY A 41 11.01 -1.57 7.87
C GLY A 41 10.59 -2.85 7.15
N GLY A 42 10.98 -4.02 7.68
CA GLY A 42 10.64 -5.34 7.11
C GLY A 42 11.16 -5.54 5.68
N ASN A 43 10.49 -6.37 4.87
CA ASN A 43 10.93 -6.65 3.49
C ASN A 43 10.68 -5.48 2.52
N MET A 44 9.77 -4.55 2.84
CA MET A 44 9.46 -3.43 1.95
C MET A 44 10.67 -2.51 1.71
N VAL A 45 11.56 -2.35 2.68
CA VAL A 45 12.77 -1.52 2.54
C VAL A 45 13.85 -2.16 1.68
N LYS A 46 13.77 -3.48 1.41
CA LYS A 46 14.69 -4.19 0.51
C LYS A 46 14.37 -3.96 -0.98
N LEU A 47 13.11 -3.66 -1.29
CA LEU A 47 12.62 -3.48 -2.67
C LEU A 47 13.14 -2.19 -3.29
N ASP A 48 13.38 -2.16 -4.60
CA ASP A 48 13.68 -0.90 -5.30
C ASP A 48 12.40 -0.09 -5.57
N LYS A 49 11.47 -0.64 -6.37
CA LYS A 49 10.16 -0.05 -6.67
C LYS A 49 8.99 -0.93 -6.24
N THR A 50 7.78 -0.38 -6.25
CA THR A 50 6.54 -1.12 -5.97
C THR A 50 5.57 -1.07 -7.17
N PHE A 51 5.12 -2.24 -7.66
CA PHE A 51 4.06 -2.34 -8.67
C PHE A 51 2.72 -1.92 -8.08
N PRO A 52 1.73 -1.38 -8.81
CA PRO A 52 1.75 -1.10 -10.25
C PRO A 52 2.18 0.34 -10.57
N THR A 53 2.62 1.11 -9.58
CA THR A 53 2.91 2.55 -9.73
C THR A 53 4.37 2.84 -10.04
N ASP A 54 5.26 1.86 -9.86
CA ASP A 54 6.72 2.01 -9.93
C ASP A 54 7.27 3.04 -8.94
N ASP A 55 6.55 3.29 -7.84
CA ASP A 55 7.03 4.17 -6.77
C ASP A 55 8.26 3.56 -6.12
N CYS A 56 9.28 4.39 -5.90
CA CYS A 56 10.46 4.07 -5.10
C CYS A 56 10.02 3.60 -3.70
N SER A 57 10.32 2.34 -3.36
CA SER A 57 9.79 1.68 -2.16
C SER A 57 10.23 2.40 -0.89
N ILE A 58 11.55 2.63 -0.74
CA ILE A 58 12.10 3.34 0.41
C ILE A 58 11.60 4.79 0.49
N CYS A 59 11.39 5.44 -0.66
CA CYS A 59 10.95 6.83 -0.70
C CYS A 59 9.52 7.02 -0.17
N ILE A 60 8.70 5.98 -0.21
CA ILE A 60 7.33 6.00 0.32
C ILE A 60 7.26 5.36 1.71
N SER A 61 8.09 4.36 2.03
CA SER A 61 8.10 3.72 3.35
C SER A 61 8.84 4.53 4.42
N ALA A 62 9.99 5.12 4.10
CA ALA A 62 10.82 5.87 5.07
C ALA A 62 10.05 6.99 5.79
N PRO A 63 9.20 7.82 5.14
CA PRO A 63 8.36 8.78 5.84
C PRO A 63 7.56 8.17 6.98
N LYS A 64 6.92 7.01 6.75
CA LYS A 64 6.14 6.31 7.79
C LYS A 64 7.02 5.75 8.90
N LEU A 65 8.22 5.27 8.57
CA LEU A 65 9.16 4.78 9.59
C LEU A 65 9.61 5.91 10.52
N VAL A 66 9.95 7.07 9.94
CA VAL A 66 10.39 8.26 10.70
C VAL A 66 9.22 8.85 11.49
N GLU A 67 8.03 8.91 10.91
CA GLU A 67 6.80 9.29 11.62
C GLU A 67 6.58 8.39 12.84
N THR A 68 6.78 7.07 12.67
CA THR A 68 6.64 6.10 13.75
C THR A 68 7.67 6.30 14.87
N SER A 69 8.94 6.58 14.55
CA SER A 69 9.97 6.79 15.59
C SER A 69 9.78 8.09 16.36
N ARG A 70 9.23 9.13 15.71
CA ARG A 70 8.98 10.44 16.32
C ARG A 70 7.64 10.56 17.02
N HIS A 71 6.71 9.64 16.78
CA HIS A 71 5.38 9.72 17.36
C HIS A 71 5.43 9.56 18.89
N GLU A 72 4.93 10.56 19.64
CA GLU A 72 5.00 10.64 21.11
C GLU A 72 4.35 9.45 21.85
N ASN A 73 3.41 8.79 21.18
CA ASN A 73 2.67 7.64 21.70
C ASN A 73 3.27 6.29 21.27
N ILE A 74 4.35 6.25 20.50
CA ILE A 74 4.99 5.01 20.05
C ILE A 74 6.36 4.86 20.72
N GLU A 75 6.58 3.70 21.36
CA GLU A 75 7.89 3.30 21.87
C GLU A 75 8.47 2.18 20.98
N LEU A 76 9.67 2.40 20.43
CA LEU A 76 10.37 1.38 19.64
C LEU A 76 11.30 0.53 20.53
N LEU A 77 11.04 -0.77 20.57
CA LEU A 77 11.88 -1.80 21.18
C LEU A 77 12.47 -2.70 20.08
N THR A 78 13.34 -2.12 19.25
CA THR A 78 14.12 -2.87 18.26
C THR A 78 15.17 -3.77 18.92
N TYR A 79 15.69 -4.74 18.19
CA TYR A 79 16.64 -5.75 18.66
C TYR A 79 16.17 -6.46 19.94
N SER A 80 14.88 -6.78 19.98
CA SER A 80 14.20 -7.32 21.15
C SER A 80 13.29 -8.50 20.79
N GLU A 81 13.18 -9.44 21.72
CA GLU A 81 12.39 -10.67 21.51
C GLU A 81 11.40 -10.88 22.64
N ILE A 82 10.21 -11.40 22.32
CA ILE A 82 9.25 -11.86 23.31
C ILE A 82 9.77 -13.16 23.95
N LYS A 83 9.64 -13.27 25.28
CA LYS A 83 10.06 -14.45 26.06
C LYS A 83 8.94 -15.14 26.80
N ASP A 84 7.90 -14.41 27.18
CA ASP A 84 6.70 -14.97 27.82
C ASP A 84 5.53 -14.00 27.65
N VAL A 85 4.31 -14.53 27.49
CA VAL A 85 3.07 -13.75 27.50
C VAL A 85 2.05 -14.43 28.40
N SER A 86 1.61 -13.71 29.42
CA SER A 86 0.60 -14.17 30.37
C SER A 86 -0.55 -13.17 30.46
N GLY A 87 -1.67 -13.58 31.07
CA GLY A 87 -2.87 -12.73 31.20
C GLY A 87 -3.96 -13.05 30.16
N SER A 88 -4.83 -12.09 29.90
CA SER A 88 -5.98 -12.22 28.99
C SER A 88 -6.30 -10.87 28.32
N ALA A 89 -7.18 -10.88 27.31
CA ALA A 89 -7.67 -9.65 26.66
C ALA A 89 -7.96 -8.54 27.68
N GLY A 90 -7.38 -7.36 27.46
CA GLY A 90 -7.46 -6.20 28.34
C GLY A 90 -6.36 -6.09 29.38
N GLU A 91 -5.70 -7.19 29.75
CA GLU A 91 -4.68 -7.26 30.82
C GLU A 91 -3.64 -8.37 30.52
N PHE A 92 -2.79 -8.16 29.52
CA PHE A 92 -1.63 -9.01 29.23
C PHE A 92 -0.38 -8.48 29.94
N THR A 93 0.46 -9.40 30.41
CA THR A 93 1.83 -9.11 30.86
C THR A 93 2.80 -9.82 29.93
N VAL A 94 3.71 -9.05 29.32
CA VAL A 94 4.66 -9.50 28.31
C VAL A 94 6.09 -9.33 28.86
N ASP A 95 6.85 -10.42 28.91
CA ASP A 95 8.28 -10.39 29.19
C ASP A 95 9.07 -10.32 27.89
N ILE A 96 9.90 -9.28 27.76
CA ILE A 96 10.68 -8.95 26.58
C ILE A 96 12.17 -9.00 26.93
N TRP A 97 12.96 -9.61 26.07
CA TRP A 97 14.40 -9.59 26.14
C TRP A 97 14.95 -8.56 25.15
N LYS A 98 15.35 -7.39 25.65
CA LYS A 98 16.03 -6.35 24.88
C LYS A 98 17.51 -6.67 24.81
N ARG A 99 17.99 -7.08 23.63
CA ARG A 99 19.42 -7.35 23.41
C ARG A 99 20.18 -6.02 23.45
N SER A 100 21.40 -6.05 23.99
CA SER A 100 22.30 -4.91 23.89
C SER A 100 22.73 -4.75 22.43
N LYS A 101 22.58 -3.54 21.87
CA LYS A 101 23.21 -3.18 20.59
C LYS A 101 24.72 -2.92 20.77
N TYR A 102 25.18 -2.78 22.03
CA TYR A 102 26.51 -2.28 22.42
C TYR A 102 26.83 -0.89 21.88
N VAL A 103 25.85 -0.22 21.31
CA VAL A 103 25.90 1.14 20.79
C VAL A 103 24.67 1.84 21.33
N ASP A 104 24.84 2.98 21.97
CA ASP A 104 23.72 3.80 22.40
C ASP A 104 23.17 4.57 21.19
N PRO A 105 21.92 4.34 20.76
CA PRO A 105 21.33 5.05 19.64
C PRO A 105 21.14 6.55 19.91
N GLU A 106 21.10 7.00 21.17
CA GLU A 106 20.97 8.44 21.49
C GLU A 106 22.32 9.18 21.37
N GLU A 107 23.45 8.47 21.49
CA GLU A 107 24.79 9.04 21.37
C GLU A 107 25.40 8.80 19.98
N CYS A 108 24.90 7.83 19.22
CA CYS A 108 25.45 7.44 17.93
C CYS A 108 25.13 8.48 16.84
N THR A 109 26.16 9.01 16.19
CA THR A 109 26.02 9.96 15.06
C THR A 109 25.98 9.29 13.68
N ALA A 110 25.91 7.96 13.64
CA ALA A 110 25.95 7.15 12.41
C ALA A 110 27.08 7.49 11.39
N CYS A 111 28.20 8.08 11.84
CA CYS A 111 29.30 8.58 10.99
C CYS A 111 30.16 7.54 10.25
N ALA A 112 29.95 6.24 10.50
CA ALA A 112 30.67 5.12 9.90
C ALA A 112 32.15 4.88 10.25
N ASP A 113 32.84 5.81 10.93
CA ASP A 113 34.26 5.66 11.34
C ASP A 113 34.54 4.32 12.04
N CYS A 114 33.61 3.89 12.88
CA CYS A 114 33.71 2.65 13.65
C CYS A 114 33.64 1.38 12.80
N ALA A 115 32.92 1.42 11.67
CA ALA A 115 32.84 0.31 10.72
C ALA A 115 34.10 0.19 9.87
N GLU A 116 34.69 1.32 9.45
CA GLU A 116 35.92 1.33 8.63
C GLU A 116 37.09 0.60 9.28
N VAL A 117 37.21 0.69 10.62
CA VAL A 117 38.29 0.04 11.38
C VAL A 117 37.99 -1.40 11.78
N CYS A 118 36.77 -1.90 11.53
CA CYS A 118 36.38 -3.24 11.91
C CYS A 118 37.08 -4.29 11.01
N PRO A 119 37.86 -5.23 11.58
CA PRO A 119 38.60 -6.22 10.78
C PRO A 119 37.75 -7.43 10.36
N VAL A 120 36.48 -7.49 10.76
CA VAL A 120 35.58 -8.63 10.52
C VAL A 120 34.70 -8.32 9.32
N GLU A 121 34.56 -9.30 8.43
CA GLU A 121 33.61 -9.27 7.31
C GLU A 121 32.58 -10.38 7.50
N VAL A 122 31.32 -10.03 7.31
CA VAL A 122 30.15 -10.91 7.46
C VAL A 122 29.30 -10.72 6.19
N PRO A 123 28.68 -11.76 5.61
CA PRO A 123 27.68 -11.58 4.56
C PRO A 123 26.60 -10.57 4.98
N ASN A 124 26.16 -9.74 4.05
CA ASN A 124 25.15 -8.72 4.33
C ASN A 124 23.75 -9.26 4.06
N GLU A 125 23.02 -9.57 5.12
CA GLU A 125 21.67 -10.16 5.06
C GLU A 125 20.62 -9.18 4.50
N PHE A 126 20.92 -7.87 4.49
CA PHE A 126 20.07 -6.88 3.84
C PHE A 126 20.21 -6.92 2.31
N ASP A 127 21.41 -7.24 1.82
CA ASP A 127 21.72 -7.38 0.40
C ASP A 127 21.62 -8.83 -0.09
N GLU A 128 20.90 -9.69 0.65
CA GLU A 128 20.75 -11.13 0.32
C GLU A 128 22.12 -11.81 0.09
N ASP A 129 23.10 -11.49 0.94
CA ASP A 129 24.47 -12.05 0.90
C ASP A 129 25.28 -11.74 -0.38
N LEU A 130 24.78 -10.89 -1.27
CA LEU A 130 25.49 -10.41 -2.46
C LEU A 130 26.66 -9.46 -2.13
N SER A 131 26.69 -8.92 -0.91
CA SER A 131 27.77 -8.08 -0.40
C SER A 131 28.21 -8.51 1.00
N SER A 132 29.21 -7.81 1.54
CA SER A 132 29.66 -8.02 2.91
C SER A 132 29.50 -6.74 3.72
N ARG A 133 29.10 -6.91 4.98
CA ARG A 133 29.10 -5.88 6.02
C ARG A 133 30.19 -6.16 7.05
N LYS A 134 30.36 -5.24 7.98
CA LYS A 134 31.25 -5.40 9.15
C LYS A 134 30.47 -5.95 10.35
N ALA A 135 31.19 -6.38 11.40
CA ALA A 135 30.54 -6.82 12.64
C ALA A 135 29.86 -5.66 13.39
N ILE A 136 30.34 -4.43 13.24
CA ILE A 136 29.62 -3.21 13.63
C ILE A 136 29.02 -2.61 12.35
N TYR A 137 27.69 -2.51 12.29
CA TYR A 137 26.99 -2.20 11.04
C TYR A 137 25.72 -1.39 11.29
N VAL A 138 25.24 -0.74 10.23
CA VAL A 138 23.88 -0.20 10.14
C VAL A 138 23.10 -1.16 9.26
N GLU A 139 21.85 -1.48 9.62
CA GLU A 139 21.07 -2.51 8.90
C GLU A 139 20.81 -2.11 7.44
N TYR A 140 20.46 -0.85 7.21
CA TYR A 140 20.34 -0.25 5.87
C TYR A 140 20.44 1.28 5.94
N PRO A 141 20.76 2.00 4.85
CA PRO A 141 21.16 3.41 4.93
C PRO A 141 20.12 4.37 5.52
N GLN A 142 18.82 4.11 5.33
CA GLN A 142 17.71 4.90 5.90
C GLN A 142 17.05 4.19 7.09
N SER A 143 17.83 3.41 7.84
CA SER A 143 17.33 2.64 8.97
C SER A 143 16.70 3.51 10.06
N VAL A 144 15.67 2.98 10.71
CA VAL A 144 14.99 3.65 11.81
C VAL A 144 14.91 2.69 13.00
N PRO A 145 15.48 3.02 14.17
CA PRO A 145 16.35 4.17 14.40
C PRO A 145 17.67 4.05 13.61
N LEU A 146 18.21 5.18 13.16
CA LEU A 146 19.48 5.21 12.45
C LEU A 146 20.63 5.08 13.46
N SER A 147 21.12 3.85 13.65
CA SER A 147 22.16 3.58 14.66
C SER A 147 23.00 2.36 14.28
N TYR A 148 24.30 2.41 14.59
CA TYR A 148 25.14 1.23 14.49
C TYR A 148 24.74 0.17 15.52
N THR A 149 24.93 -1.10 15.17
CA THR A 149 24.74 -2.24 16.06
C THR A 149 25.94 -3.17 15.94
N ILE A 150 26.39 -3.73 17.07
CA ILE A 150 27.45 -4.75 17.08
C ILE A 150 26.80 -6.14 17.06
N ASP A 151 27.01 -6.85 15.96
CA ASP A 151 26.80 -8.28 15.84
C ASP A 151 27.82 -9.02 16.72
N TYR A 152 27.37 -9.39 17.92
CA TYR A 152 28.22 -10.05 18.90
C TYR A 152 28.66 -11.45 18.47
N ASP A 153 27.86 -12.15 17.69
CA ASP A 153 28.13 -13.53 17.30
C ASP A 153 29.33 -13.60 16.33
N ASN A 154 29.54 -12.54 15.55
CA ASN A 154 30.70 -12.39 14.65
C ASN A 154 31.81 -11.48 15.19
N CYS A 155 31.54 -10.62 16.18
CA CYS A 155 32.53 -9.68 16.72
C CYS A 155 33.68 -10.39 17.46
N VAL A 156 34.93 -10.02 17.13
CA VAL A 156 36.14 -10.57 17.76
C VAL A 156 36.56 -9.86 19.07
N GLY A 157 35.85 -8.82 19.49
CA GLY A 157 36.11 -8.09 20.74
C GLY A 157 37.46 -7.36 20.78
N CYS A 158 37.93 -6.81 19.65
CA CYS A 158 39.24 -6.15 19.57
C CYS A 158 39.26 -4.71 20.12
N GLY A 159 38.10 -4.05 20.25
CA GLY A 159 37.97 -2.67 20.74
C GLY A 159 38.38 -1.57 19.75
N ALA A 160 38.64 -1.91 18.48
CA ALA A 160 39.06 -0.93 17.48
C ALA A 160 37.98 0.14 17.22
N CYS A 161 36.73 -0.28 17.06
CA CYS A 161 35.59 0.61 16.84
C CYS A 161 35.37 1.59 18.01
N GLU A 162 35.45 1.12 19.26
CA GLU A 162 35.36 1.98 20.46
C GLU A 162 36.50 3.01 20.50
N SER A 163 37.72 2.63 20.09
CA SER A 163 38.87 3.54 20.14
C SER A 163 38.83 4.72 19.16
N VAL A 164 37.95 4.65 18.15
CA VAL A 164 37.78 5.70 17.13
C VAL A 164 36.42 6.38 17.22
N CYS A 165 35.55 5.97 18.13
CA CYS A 165 34.22 6.55 18.28
C CYS A 165 34.32 7.83 19.12
N ASP A 166 34.42 8.98 18.45
CA ASP A 166 34.52 10.29 19.10
C ASP A 166 33.26 10.65 19.93
N ALA A 167 32.09 10.13 19.52
CA ALA A 167 30.83 10.29 20.26
C ALA A 167 30.74 9.43 21.54
N GLU A 168 31.71 8.55 21.78
CA GLU A 168 31.75 7.61 22.92
C GLU A 168 30.51 6.69 23.02
N ALA A 169 29.77 6.50 21.92
CA ALA A 169 28.51 5.76 21.88
C ALA A 169 28.64 4.23 22.04
N ILE A 170 29.86 3.66 22.00
CA ILE A 170 30.09 2.20 22.01
C ILE A 170 30.35 1.71 23.43
N HIS A 171 29.46 0.86 23.95
CA HIS A 171 29.45 0.40 25.34
C HIS A 171 29.51 -1.14 25.46
N PHE A 172 30.71 -1.73 25.33
CA PHE A 172 30.89 -3.20 25.38
C PHE A 172 30.46 -3.89 26.67
N LEU A 173 30.35 -3.14 27.77
CA LEU A 173 29.91 -3.67 29.06
C LEU A 173 28.40 -3.55 29.28
N GLU A 174 27.67 -2.94 28.35
CA GLU A 174 26.21 -2.91 28.40
C GLU A 174 25.66 -4.31 28.23
N LYS A 175 24.81 -4.72 29.17
CA LYS A 175 24.15 -6.02 29.17
C LYS A 175 22.75 -5.88 28.61
N SER A 176 22.32 -6.90 27.87
CA SER A 176 20.92 -7.12 27.55
C SER A 176 20.04 -7.07 28.80
N LYS A 177 18.83 -6.55 28.63
CA LYS A 177 17.90 -6.24 29.73
C LYS A 177 16.61 -7.01 29.53
N GLN A 178 16.06 -7.53 30.62
CA GLN A 178 14.67 -7.98 30.64
C GLN A 178 13.78 -6.75 30.85
N VAL A 179 12.76 -6.61 30.02
CA VAL A 179 11.73 -5.58 30.11
C VAL A 179 10.40 -6.29 30.33
N LYS A 180 9.58 -5.78 31.25
CA LYS A 180 8.23 -6.27 31.45
C LYS A 180 7.26 -5.15 31.07
N LEU A 181 6.30 -5.46 30.21
CA LEU A 181 5.25 -4.55 29.74
C LEU A 181 3.89 -5.13 30.09
N ASP A 182 2.97 -4.26 30.53
CA ASP A 182 1.56 -4.61 30.67
C ASP A 182 0.79 -3.91 29.55
N VAL A 183 0.03 -4.68 28.75
CA VAL A 183 -0.71 -4.21 27.57
C VAL A 183 -2.14 -4.73 27.54
N GLY A 184 -3.04 -4.02 26.86
CA GLY A 184 -4.44 -4.42 26.73
C GLY A 184 -4.70 -5.32 25.55
N SER A 185 -4.01 -5.09 24.44
CA SER A 185 -4.09 -5.90 23.22
C SER A 185 -2.73 -6.10 22.57
N ILE A 186 -2.64 -7.13 21.72
CA ILE A 186 -1.42 -7.50 20.99
C ILE A 186 -1.75 -7.64 19.49
N ILE A 187 -0.90 -7.10 18.61
CA ILE A 187 -0.99 -7.29 17.17
C ILE A 187 0.28 -8.02 16.69
N VAL A 188 0.11 -9.10 15.92
CA VAL A 188 1.18 -9.92 15.37
C VAL A 188 1.36 -9.62 13.87
N ALA A 189 2.46 -8.95 13.55
CA ALA A 189 2.82 -8.47 12.22
C ALA A 189 4.25 -8.89 11.84
N THR A 190 4.61 -10.16 12.13
CA THR A 190 5.97 -10.70 11.94
C THR A 190 6.44 -10.74 10.48
N GLY A 191 5.52 -10.63 9.52
CA GLY A 191 5.86 -10.59 8.10
C GLY A 191 6.06 -11.98 7.52
N TYR A 192 7.09 -12.13 6.69
CA TYR A 192 7.36 -13.36 5.94
C TYR A 192 8.83 -13.49 5.56
N GLU A 193 9.19 -14.67 5.05
CA GLU A 193 10.47 -14.98 4.42
C GLU A 193 10.28 -15.51 3.00
N MET A 194 11.33 -15.39 2.18
CA MET A 194 11.35 -16.01 0.85
C MET A 194 11.94 -17.41 0.99
N MET A 195 11.29 -18.40 0.38
CA MET A 195 11.80 -19.76 0.34
C MET A 195 13.10 -19.79 -0.48
N GLU A 196 14.18 -20.27 0.13
CA GLU A 196 15.40 -20.60 -0.61
C GLU A 196 15.14 -21.76 -1.58
N PRO A 197 15.47 -21.63 -2.88
CA PRO A 197 15.17 -22.67 -3.87
C PRO A 197 16.08 -23.91 -3.83
N ASP A 198 17.14 -23.90 -3.02
CA ASP A 198 18.26 -24.85 -2.99
C ASP A 198 17.85 -26.34 -3.02
N GLU A 199 17.37 -26.91 -1.91
CA GLU A 199 16.94 -28.31 -1.79
C GLU A 199 15.52 -28.51 -2.36
N TRP A 200 14.72 -27.43 -2.35
CA TRP A 200 13.32 -27.50 -2.77
C TRP A 200 13.17 -27.62 -4.29
N ARG A 201 14.02 -26.92 -5.06
CA ARG A 201 13.93 -26.78 -6.52
C ARG A 201 15.30 -26.85 -7.20
N GLU A 202 16.13 -27.83 -6.80
CA GLU A 202 17.45 -28.13 -7.37
C GLU A 202 17.49 -28.12 -8.91
N GLU A 203 16.37 -28.49 -9.57
CA GLU A 203 16.28 -28.49 -11.04
C GLU A 203 16.48 -27.11 -11.69
N TYR A 204 16.38 -26.02 -10.94
CA TYR A 204 16.63 -24.66 -11.42
C TYR A 204 18.04 -24.15 -11.15
N GLY A 205 18.86 -24.90 -10.43
CA GLY A 205 20.30 -24.66 -10.36
C GLY A 205 20.75 -23.43 -9.58
N TYR A 206 19.96 -22.93 -8.61
CA TYR A 206 20.31 -21.77 -7.75
C TYR A 206 21.70 -21.91 -7.12
N ASP A 207 21.97 -22.98 -6.36
CA ASP A 207 23.29 -23.24 -5.76
C ASP A 207 24.34 -23.82 -6.73
N GLN A 208 23.97 -24.01 -8.00
CA GLN A 208 24.83 -24.67 -8.99
C GLN A 208 25.40 -23.67 -10.00
N HIS A 209 24.76 -22.52 -10.17
CA HIS A 209 25.05 -21.53 -11.20
C HIS A 209 24.97 -20.13 -10.60
N GLU A 210 26.11 -19.41 -10.60
CA GLU A 210 26.24 -18.07 -10.00
C GLU A 210 25.29 -17.01 -10.62
N ASP A 211 24.86 -17.20 -11.87
CA ASP A 211 23.93 -16.31 -12.57
C ASP A 211 22.45 -16.77 -12.48
N VAL A 212 22.15 -17.70 -11.55
CA VAL A 212 20.78 -18.02 -11.14
C VAL A 212 20.56 -17.43 -9.76
N MET A 213 19.59 -16.54 -9.62
CA MET A 213 19.29 -15.86 -8.36
C MET A 213 17.79 -15.80 -8.08
N THR A 214 17.41 -15.49 -6.85
CA THR A 214 16.05 -15.17 -6.44
C THR A 214 15.64 -13.76 -6.86
N ALA A 215 14.34 -13.51 -6.89
CA ALA A 215 13.80 -12.18 -7.17
C ALA A 215 14.21 -11.13 -6.12
N LEU A 216 14.42 -11.52 -4.86
CA LEU A 216 14.80 -10.55 -3.83
C LEU A 216 16.29 -10.16 -3.96
N GLU A 217 17.19 -11.09 -4.33
CA GLU A 217 18.57 -10.75 -4.73
C GLU A 217 18.56 -9.80 -5.93
N TYR A 218 17.70 -10.07 -6.93
CA TYR A 218 17.56 -9.21 -8.10
C TYR A 218 17.06 -7.79 -7.73
N GLU A 219 16.13 -7.66 -6.79
CA GLU A 219 15.71 -6.36 -6.24
C GLU A 219 16.87 -5.58 -5.62
N ARG A 220 17.80 -6.28 -4.96
CA ARG A 220 19.01 -5.64 -4.41
C ARG A 220 19.92 -5.14 -5.53
N LEU A 221 20.07 -5.87 -6.64
CA LEU A 221 20.82 -5.39 -7.81
C LEU A 221 20.17 -4.15 -8.46
N LEU A 222 18.83 -4.14 -8.59
CA LEU A 222 18.09 -2.99 -9.11
C LEU A 222 18.15 -1.77 -8.18
N SER A 223 18.32 -1.98 -6.88
CA SER A 223 18.29 -0.90 -5.90
C SER A 223 19.51 0.00 -6.02
N SER A 224 19.27 1.31 -6.12
CA SER A 224 20.34 2.33 -6.04
C SER A 224 21.16 2.31 -4.75
N SER A 225 20.66 1.65 -3.70
CA SER A 225 21.34 1.44 -2.41
C SER A 225 21.88 0.03 -2.21
N GLY A 226 21.75 -0.81 -3.25
CA GLY A 226 22.24 -2.18 -3.23
C GLY A 226 23.69 -2.32 -3.68
N PRO A 227 24.18 -3.57 -3.78
CA PRO A 227 25.61 -3.86 -3.91
C PRO A 227 26.23 -3.44 -5.24
N THR A 228 25.43 -3.39 -6.31
CA THR A 228 25.81 -2.90 -7.64
C THR A 228 25.27 -1.50 -7.92
N GLU A 229 24.74 -0.84 -6.88
CA GLU A 229 24.28 0.54 -6.91
C GLU A 229 23.29 0.85 -8.05
N GLY A 230 22.39 -0.10 -8.36
CA GLY A 230 21.36 -0.01 -9.38
C GLY A 230 21.75 -0.55 -10.76
N GLU A 231 22.98 -1.02 -10.94
CA GLU A 231 23.41 -1.66 -12.20
C GLU A 231 23.16 -3.16 -12.14
N VAL A 232 22.44 -3.70 -13.12
CA VAL A 232 22.22 -5.15 -13.25
C VAL A 232 23.46 -5.79 -13.84
N LEU A 233 24.27 -6.44 -13.00
CA LEU A 233 25.50 -7.14 -13.38
C LEU A 233 25.41 -8.61 -13.03
N LYS A 234 25.96 -9.47 -13.89
CA LYS A 234 26.08 -10.90 -13.62
C LYS A 234 27.02 -11.15 -12.44
N PRO A 235 26.64 -11.95 -11.44
CA PRO A 235 27.52 -12.28 -10.32
C PRO A 235 28.80 -13.02 -10.74
N SER A 236 28.76 -13.81 -11.82
CA SER A 236 29.89 -14.65 -12.22
C SER A 236 31.08 -13.90 -12.83
N ASP A 237 30.83 -12.82 -13.56
CA ASP A 237 31.86 -12.08 -14.30
C ASP A 237 31.79 -10.55 -14.16
N GLY A 238 30.72 -10.01 -13.57
CA GLY A 238 30.51 -8.58 -13.40
C GLY A 238 30.14 -7.83 -14.68
N GLU A 239 29.85 -8.53 -15.78
CA GLU A 239 29.37 -7.92 -17.02
C GLU A 239 27.84 -7.77 -17.02
N ALA A 240 27.31 -6.80 -17.76
CA ALA A 240 25.87 -6.65 -17.95
C ALA A 240 25.31 -7.83 -18.78
N PRO A 241 24.15 -8.40 -18.42
CA PRO A 241 23.50 -9.44 -19.23
C PRO A 241 22.88 -8.83 -20.49
N GLU A 242 22.86 -9.58 -21.60
CA GLU A 242 22.06 -9.26 -22.79
C GLU A 242 20.64 -9.83 -22.66
N GLU A 243 20.50 -10.98 -21.99
CA GLU A 243 19.22 -11.68 -21.82
C GLU A 243 18.96 -12.09 -20.36
N VAL A 244 17.79 -11.74 -19.82
CA VAL A 244 17.36 -12.11 -18.46
C VAL A 244 15.99 -12.79 -18.50
N ALA A 245 15.83 -13.89 -17.75
CA ALA A 245 14.55 -14.60 -17.66
C ALA A 245 14.09 -14.85 -16.23
N TRP A 246 12.81 -14.59 -15.98
CA TRP A 246 12.14 -14.89 -14.71
C TRP A 246 11.40 -16.23 -14.80
N ILE A 247 11.49 -17.04 -13.75
CA ILE A 247 10.72 -18.28 -13.61
C ILE A 247 9.69 -18.09 -12.49
N GLN A 248 8.40 -18.19 -12.84
CA GLN A 248 7.32 -18.02 -11.89
C GLN A 248 7.04 -19.28 -11.06
N CYS A 249 6.41 -19.08 -9.89
CA CYS A 249 5.94 -20.17 -9.02
C CYS A 249 7.07 -21.12 -8.58
N VAL A 250 8.26 -20.59 -8.32
CA VAL A 250 9.35 -21.36 -7.71
C VAL A 250 8.94 -21.63 -6.26
N GLY A 251 8.85 -22.90 -5.88
CA GLY A 251 8.34 -23.32 -4.57
C GLY A 251 6.84 -23.07 -4.29
N SER A 252 6.09 -22.36 -5.14
CA SER A 252 4.65 -22.11 -4.94
C SER A 252 3.80 -23.02 -5.84
N ARG A 253 2.52 -23.24 -5.49
CA ARG A 253 1.58 -24.05 -6.26
C ARG A 253 2.16 -25.44 -6.58
N CYS A 254 2.79 -26.06 -5.59
CA CYS A 254 3.52 -27.32 -5.74
C CYS A 254 3.45 -28.18 -4.47
N LYS A 255 2.48 -29.10 -4.40
CA LYS A 255 2.29 -30.02 -3.25
C LYS A 255 3.49 -30.96 -2.99
N GLN A 256 4.29 -31.29 -4.01
CA GLN A 256 5.36 -32.30 -3.88
C GLN A 256 6.70 -31.73 -3.42
N LYS A 257 7.05 -30.52 -3.87
CA LYS A 257 8.35 -29.86 -3.69
C LYS A 257 8.15 -28.35 -3.50
N GLY A 258 7.46 -27.99 -2.42
CA GLY A 258 7.16 -26.61 -2.08
C GLY A 258 5.82 -26.49 -1.36
N MET A 259 5.20 -25.32 -1.54
CA MET A 259 3.97 -24.90 -0.89
C MET A 259 2.76 -25.13 -1.80
N PRO A 260 1.62 -25.62 -1.26
CA PRO A 260 0.44 -25.91 -2.05
C PRO A 260 -0.31 -24.65 -2.50
N TYR A 261 0.00 -23.50 -1.91
CA TYR A 261 -0.68 -22.24 -2.15
C TYR A 261 0.06 -21.33 -3.15
N CYS A 262 -0.63 -20.27 -3.56
CA CYS A 262 -0.06 -19.19 -4.35
C CYS A 262 0.51 -18.08 -3.46
N SER A 263 1.73 -17.62 -3.76
CA SER A 263 2.37 -16.51 -3.03
C SER A 263 1.83 -15.12 -3.36
N ARG A 264 0.80 -15.03 -4.20
CA ARG A 264 -0.01 -13.82 -4.53
C ARG A 264 0.75 -12.69 -5.25
N VAL A 265 2.01 -12.40 -4.94
CA VAL A 265 2.75 -11.23 -5.44
C VAL A 265 3.71 -11.52 -6.60
N CYS A 266 4.08 -12.78 -6.82
CA CYS A 266 5.16 -13.16 -7.73
C CYS A 266 4.95 -12.80 -9.19
N CYS A 267 3.71 -12.91 -9.70
CA CYS A 267 3.40 -12.44 -11.06
C CYS A 267 3.69 -10.96 -11.23
N MET A 268 3.41 -10.15 -10.21
CA MET A 268 3.49 -8.69 -10.33
C MET A 268 4.89 -8.14 -10.08
N TYR A 269 5.65 -8.67 -9.10
CA TYR A 269 7.02 -8.21 -8.94
C TYR A 269 7.90 -8.64 -10.13
N ALA A 270 7.67 -9.81 -10.73
CA ALA A 270 8.45 -10.24 -11.91
C ALA A 270 8.13 -9.36 -13.13
N THR A 271 6.85 -9.01 -13.33
CA THR A 271 6.44 -8.03 -14.34
C THR A 271 7.11 -6.67 -14.10
N LYS A 272 7.22 -6.25 -12.83
CA LYS A 272 7.83 -4.99 -12.42
C LYS A 272 9.33 -4.98 -12.67
N GLU A 273 10.04 -5.97 -12.14
CA GLU A 273 11.47 -6.14 -12.33
C GLU A 273 11.80 -6.17 -13.83
N ALA A 274 11.16 -7.05 -14.61
CA ALA A 274 11.39 -7.13 -16.06
C ALA A 274 11.09 -5.81 -16.78
N SER A 275 10.02 -5.09 -16.40
CA SER A 275 9.69 -3.79 -17.01
C SER A 275 10.70 -2.70 -16.65
N ILE A 276 11.27 -2.71 -15.45
CA ILE A 276 12.29 -1.75 -15.01
C ILE A 276 13.61 -2.06 -15.70
N THR A 277 14.01 -3.34 -15.78
CA THR A 277 15.23 -3.78 -16.46
C THR A 277 15.30 -3.28 -17.91
N ILE A 278 14.23 -3.47 -18.70
CA ILE A 278 14.16 -2.95 -20.08
C ILE A 278 14.11 -1.40 -20.08
N GLY A 279 13.43 -0.80 -19.11
CA GLY A 279 13.30 0.65 -19.00
C GLY A 279 14.63 1.36 -18.75
N ASP A 280 15.45 0.79 -17.87
CA ASP A 280 16.77 1.31 -17.50
C ASP A 280 17.85 0.93 -18.52
N ASN A 281 17.73 -0.26 -19.14
CA ASN A 281 18.60 -0.68 -20.23
C ASN A 281 17.80 -1.35 -21.38
N PRO A 282 17.48 -0.58 -22.44
CA PRO A 282 16.72 -1.08 -23.59
C PRO A 282 17.43 -2.14 -24.45
N ASP A 283 18.73 -2.36 -24.24
CA ASP A 283 19.49 -3.41 -24.94
C ASP A 283 19.33 -4.79 -24.29
N ILE A 284 18.68 -4.88 -23.11
CA ILE A 284 18.41 -6.16 -22.43
C ILE A 284 17.08 -6.74 -22.88
N ASP A 285 17.10 -7.99 -23.33
CA ASP A 285 15.90 -8.77 -23.61
C ASP A 285 15.39 -9.46 -22.33
N ALA A 286 14.16 -9.13 -21.91
CA ALA A 286 13.53 -9.73 -20.73
C ALA A 286 12.43 -10.74 -21.10
N SER A 287 12.39 -11.89 -20.41
CA SER A 287 11.31 -12.88 -20.57
C SER A 287 10.79 -13.45 -19.25
N VAL A 288 9.50 -13.76 -19.17
CA VAL A 288 8.85 -14.30 -17.95
C VAL A 288 8.17 -15.63 -18.27
N HIS A 289 8.63 -16.72 -17.64
CA HIS A 289 8.08 -18.07 -17.77
C HIS A 289 7.00 -18.33 -16.72
N TYR A 290 5.75 -18.53 -17.13
CA TYR A 290 4.59 -18.56 -16.22
C TYR A 290 3.58 -19.68 -16.57
N MET A 291 2.66 -19.96 -15.65
CA MET A 291 1.51 -20.87 -15.85
C MET A 291 0.20 -20.10 -16.05
N ASP A 292 -0.16 -19.30 -15.04
CA ASP A 292 -1.27 -18.37 -15.05
C ASP A 292 -0.75 -17.01 -14.61
N LEU A 293 -1.16 -15.94 -15.28
CA LEU A 293 -0.81 -14.60 -14.86
C LEU A 293 -1.84 -14.04 -13.88
N ARG A 294 -1.48 -13.96 -12.59
CA ARG A 294 -2.38 -13.54 -11.51
C ARG A 294 -2.31 -12.04 -11.23
N ALA A 295 -2.66 -11.25 -12.23
CA ALA A 295 -2.83 -9.80 -12.11
C ALA A 295 -4.24 -9.45 -11.56
N TYR A 296 -4.47 -9.74 -10.27
CA TYR A 296 -5.81 -9.67 -9.66
C TYR A 296 -6.16 -8.31 -9.05
N GLY A 297 -5.16 -7.52 -8.65
CA GLY A 297 -5.37 -6.22 -8.01
C GLY A 297 -5.91 -5.16 -8.98
N LYS A 298 -6.45 -4.07 -8.41
CA LYS A 298 -6.88 -2.91 -9.18
C LYS A 298 -5.70 -2.41 -10.02
N ASP A 299 -5.93 -2.23 -11.32
CA ASP A 299 -4.96 -1.79 -12.32
C ASP A 299 -3.75 -2.73 -12.60
N PHE A 300 -3.71 -3.92 -11.99
CA PHE A 300 -2.59 -4.86 -12.21
C PHE A 300 -2.57 -5.43 -13.62
N GLN A 301 -3.75 -5.67 -14.20
CA GLN A 301 -3.84 -6.19 -15.57
C GLN A 301 -3.33 -5.15 -16.58
N GLN A 302 -3.65 -3.88 -16.37
CA GLN A 302 -3.18 -2.79 -17.21
C GLN A 302 -1.66 -2.59 -17.06
N TYR A 303 -1.14 -2.76 -15.84
CA TYR A 303 0.31 -2.74 -15.60
C TYR A 303 1.04 -3.86 -16.37
N TYR A 304 0.50 -5.09 -16.33
CA TYR A 304 0.99 -6.20 -17.16
C TYR A 304 0.97 -5.86 -18.66
N GLN A 305 -0.13 -5.31 -19.17
CA GLN A 305 -0.25 -4.92 -20.57
C GLN A 305 0.79 -3.87 -20.94
N SER A 306 0.99 -2.86 -20.10
CA SER A 306 2.03 -1.84 -20.31
C SER A 306 3.43 -2.45 -20.35
N ALA A 307 3.75 -3.41 -19.47
CA ALA A 307 5.03 -4.12 -19.51
C ALA A 307 5.21 -4.93 -20.81
N LYS A 308 4.14 -5.58 -21.30
CA LYS A 308 4.15 -6.29 -22.58
C LYS A 308 4.38 -5.33 -23.76
N GLU A 309 3.75 -4.16 -23.75
CA GLU A 309 3.93 -3.10 -24.76
C GLU A 309 5.34 -2.50 -24.74
N LYS A 310 5.99 -2.44 -23.56
CA LYS A 310 7.40 -2.03 -23.41
C LYS A 310 8.39 -3.06 -23.96
N GLY A 311 7.97 -4.32 -24.19
CA GLY A 311 8.81 -5.37 -24.78
C GLY A 311 9.05 -6.59 -23.90
N VAL A 312 8.45 -6.70 -22.71
CA VAL A 312 8.60 -7.90 -21.86
C VAL A 312 7.93 -9.11 -22.53
N ASN A 313 8.69 -10.18 -22.73
CA ASN A 313 8.22 -11.39 -23.41
C ASN A 313 7.64 -12.41 -22.41
N TYR A 314 6.35 -12.73 -22.50
CA TYR A 314 5.70 -13.70 -21.62
C TYR A 314 5.62 -15.08 -22.28
N LYS A 315 6.25 -16.09 -21.68
CA LYS A 315 6.33 -17.47 -22.17
C LYS A 315 5.50 -18.38 -21.28
N ARG A 316 4.42 -18.96 -21.83
CA ARG A 316 3.50 -19.78 -21.03
C ARG A 316 3.96 -21.24 -21.00
N GLY A 317 4.59 -21.61 -19.89
CA GLY A 317 5.07 -22.96 -19.63
C GLY A 317 5.87 -22.97 -18.34
N ARG A 318 5.55 -23.90 -17.43
CA ARG A 318 6.38 -24.11 -16.24
C ARG A 318 7.69 -24.77 -16.67
N PRO A 319 8.86 -24.15 -16.43
CA PRO A 319 10.13 -24.76 -16.81
C PRO A 319 10.36 -26.09 -16.11
N SER A 320 10.93 -27.04 -16.84
CA SER A 320 11.29 -28.36 -16.35
C SER A 320 12.64 -28.37 -15.64
N ARG A 321 13.61 -27.62 -16.15
CA ARG A 321 14.95 -27.45 -15.56
C ARG A 321 15.70 -26.26 -16.17
N VAL A 322 16.77 -25.85 -15.49
CA VAL A 322 17.80 -24.93 -15.97
C VAL A 322 19.14 -25.66 -16.01
N TYR A 323 19.95 -25.45 -17.04
CA TYR A 323 21.30 -26.01 -17.13
C TYR A 323 22.24 -25.12 -17.95
N LYS A 324 23.55 -25.22 -17.72
CA LYS A 324 24.57 -24.50 -18.50
C LYS A 324 24.84 -25.17 -19.84
N THR A 325 24.83 -24.41 -20.94
CA THR A 325 25.12 -24.90 -22.29
C THR A 325 26.63 -25.09 -22.51
N GLU A 326 27.02 -25.75 -23.61
CA GLU A 326 28.44 -25.87 -23.99
C GLU A 326 29.11 -24.51 -24.24
N GLU A 327 28.32 -23.51 -24.63
CA GLU A 327 28.76 -22.14 -24.92
C GLU A 327 28.84 -21.27 -23.66
N GLY A 328 28.33 -21.77 -22.52
CA GLY A 328 28.42 -21.11 -21.22
C GLY A 328 27.20 -20.28 -20.82
N LYS A 329 26.17 -20.17 -21.68
CA LYS A 329 24.87 -19.56 -21.32
C LYS A 329 24.03 -20.48 -20.44
N LEU A 330 23.03 -19.93 -19.76
CA LEU A 330 21.99 -20.70 -19.07
C LEU A 330 20.87 -21.05 -20.06
N ALA A 331 20.38 -22.28 -20.02
CA ALA A 331 19.28 -22.75 -20.86
C ALA A 331 18.10 -23.19 -20.00
N ILE A 332 16.93 -22.59 -20.25
CA ILE A 332 15.66 -22.94 -19.63
C ILE A 332 14.88 -23.85 -20.59
N GLU A 333 14.64 -25.11 -20.19
CA GLU A 333 13.85 -26.07 -20.98
C GLU A 333 12.40 -26.11 -20.48
N TYR A 334 11.45 -25.80 -21.35
CA TYR A 334 10.03 -25.70 -21.01
C TYR A 334 9.13 -26.17 -22.16
N GLU A 335 7.92 -26.57 -21.83
CA GLU A 335 6.85 -26.81 -22.82
C GLU A 335 6.10 -25.51 -23.04
N ASP A 336 6.11 -25.00 -24.28
CA ASP A 336 5.30 -23.87 -24.68
C ASP A 336 3.85 -24.33 -24.86
N THR A 337 3.05 -24.11 -23.83
CA THR A 337 1.67 -24.60 -23.77
C THR A 337 0.70 -23.88 -24.71
N GLU A 338 1.14 -22.81 -25.39
CA GLU A 338 0.35 -22.18 -26.45
C GLU A 338 0.60 -22.83 -27.82
N GLU A 339 1.75 -23.47 -28.00
CA GLU A 339 2.15 -24.11 -29.28
C GLU A 339 2.25 -25.64 -29.20
N GLY A 340 2.21 -26.23 -27.99
CA GLY A 340 2.38 -27.67 -27.78
C GLY A 340 3.80 -28.19 -28.09
N GLU A 341 4.80 -27.31 -28.06
CA GLU A 341 6.19 -27.63 -28.41
C GLU A 341 7.14 -27.47 -27.21
N VAL A 342 8.09 -28.40 -27.06
CA VAL A 342 9.20 -28.24 -26.10
C VAL A 342 10.24 -27.30 -26.70
N LYS A 343 10.51 -26.20 -26.00
CA LYS A 343 11.45 -25.15 -26.40
C LYS A 343 12.57 -24.99 -25.39
N THR A 344 13.64 -24.37 -25.84
CA THR A 344 14.77 -23.95 -25.01
C THR A 344 14.93 -22.44 -25.12
N ASN A 345 15.01 -21.75 -23.98
CA ASN A 345 15.33 -20.33 -23.90
C ASN A 345 16.74 -20.17 -23.33
N GLU A 346 17.70 -19.77 -24.16
CA GLU A 346 19.05 -19.46 -23.69
C GLU A 346 19.10 -18.02 -23.20
N VAL A 347 19.71 -17.79 -22.04
CA VAL A 347 19.81 -16.49 -21.38
C VAL A 347 21.13 -16.36 -20.64
N ASP A 348 21.49 -15.14 -20.27
CA ASP A 348 22.70 -14.86 -19.50
C ASP A 348 22.44 -14.93 -18.00
N MET A 349 21.20 -14.67 -17.56
CA MET A 349 20.81 -14.71 -16.14
C MET A 349 19.38 -15.21 -15.94
N VAL A 350 19.15 -15.92 -14.84
CA VAL A 350 17.82 -16.43 -14.45
C VAL A 350 17.44 -15.90 -13.08
N VAL A 351 16.21 -15.39 -12.97
CA VAL A 351 15.61 -14.88 -11.73
C VAL A 351 14.48 -15.81 -11.29
N LEU A 352 14.53 -16.28 -10.05
CA LEU A 352 13.62 -17.26 -9.47
C LEU A 352 12.59 -16.54 -8.61
N SER A 353 11.33 -16.62 -9.03
CA SER A 353 10.22 -16.05 -8.28
C SER A 353 9.75 -17.02 -7.19
N SER A 354 10.50 -17.04 -6.09
CA SER A 354 10.36 -17.96 -4.95
C SER A 354 9.06 -17.77 -4.14
N ALA A 355 8.71 -18.79 -3.37
CA ALA A 355 7.52 -18.79 -2.54
C ALA A 355 7.68 -17.92 -1.30
N ILE A 356 6.58 -17.29 -0.88
CA ILE A 356 6.48 -16.67 0.43
C ILE A 356 6.17 -17.75 1.46
N VAL A 357 6.96 -17.80 2.52
CA VAL A 357 6.85 -18.73 3.66
C VAL A 357 6.77 -17.93 4.96
N PRO A 358 6.21 -18.50 6.05
CA PRO A 358 6.14 -17.78 7.32
C PRO A 358 7.54 -17.49 7.86
N SER A 359 7.69 -16.38 8.56
CA SER A 359 8.94 -16.01 9.22
C SER A 359 9.41 -17.08 10.22
N GLU A 360 10.73 -17.23 10.31
CA GLU A 360 11.37 -18.08 11.29
C GLU A 360 10.95 -17.65 12.71
N GLY A 361 10.69 -18.63 13.58
CA GLY A 361 10.24 -18.35 14.95
C GLY A 361 8.74 -18.16 15.13
N ASN A 362 7.92 -18.14 14.07
CA ASN A 362 6.47 -18.00 14.19
C ASN A 362 5.84 -19.09 15.08
N LYS A 363 6.32 -20.34 14.99
CA LYS A 363 5.82 -21.46 15.82
C LYS A 363 6.14 -21.24 17.30
N GLU A 364 7.38 -20.88 17.61
CA GLU A 364 7.82 -20.57 18.95
C GLU A 364 7.06 -19.36 19.53
N LEU A 365 6.85 -18.33 18.72
CA LEU A 365 6.07 -17.17 19.11
C LEU A 365 4.59 -17.52 19.35
N ALA A 366 4.01 -18.38 18.52
CA ALA A 366 2.64 -18.86 18.69
C ALA A 366 2.47 -19.61 20.02
N ASP A 367 3.42 -20.48 20.37
CA ASP A 367 3.45 -21.17 21.66
C ASP A 367 3.51 -20.19 22.84
N LEU A 368 4.33 -19.13 22.75
CA LEU A 368 4.44 -18.08 23.78
C LEU A 368 3.15 -17.26 23.90
N LEU A 369 2.53 -16.94 22.77
CA LEU A 369 1.27 -16.19 22.71
C LEU A 369 0.05 -17.05 23.00
N GLY A 370 0.17 -18.38 23.04
CA GLY A 370 -0.97 -19.30 23.18
C GLY A 370 -1.98 -19.17 22.04
N VAL A 371 -1.49 -18.99 20.81
CA VAL A 371 -2.29 -18.96 19.56
C VAL A 371 -1.91 -20.14 18.66
N GLU A 372 -2.71 -20.40 17.65
CA GLU A 372 -2.49 -21.49 16.70
C GLU A 372 -1.83 -21.00 15.42
N VAL A 373 -1.07 -21.89 14.79
CA VAL A 373 -0.52 -21.73 13.45
C VAL A 373 -1.01 -22.88 12.59
N ASP A 374 -1.22 -22.62 11.31
CA ASP A 374 -1.64 -23.65 10.36
C ASP A 374 -0.50 -24.62 9.99
N GLU A 375 -0.82 -25.62 9.18
CA GLU A 375 0.11 -26.68 8.76
C GLU A 375 1.39 -26.19 8.06
N ASN A 376 1.36 -24.99 7.46
CA ASN A 376 2.50 -24.36 6.80
C ASN A 376 3.27 -23.42 7.74
N GLY A 377 2.69 -23.05 8.90
CA GLY A 377 3.34 -22.24 9.94
C GLY A 377 2.96 -20.76 9.97
N PHE A 378 1.96 -20.32 9.20
CA PHE A 378 1.37 -18.98 9.38
C PHE A 378 0.38 -18.98 10.54
N PHE A 379 0.15 -17.81 11.15
CA PHE A 379 -0.82 -17.67 12.23
C PHE A 379 -2.26 -17.91 11.74
N GLU A 380 -2.99 -18.72 12.50
CA GLU A 380 -4.37 -19.06 12.18
C GLU A 380 -5.34 -18.01 12.73
N SER A 381 -6.23 -17.53 11.86
CA SER A 381 -7.33 -16.66 12.27
C SER A 381 -8.47 -17.49 12.86
N LYS A 382 -9.23 -16.88 13.77
CA LYS A 382 -10.39 -17.48 14.43
C LYS A 382 -11.43 -17.97 13.42
N ASP A 383 -11.63 -17.18 12.37
CA ASP A 383 -12.40 -17.55 11.19
C ASP A 383 -11.80 -16.85 9.96
N VAL A 384 -11.89 -17.45 8.78
CA VAL A 384 -11.26 -16.89 7.56
C VAL A 384 -12.10 -15.77 6.95
N LEU A 385 -13.42 -15.80 7.12
CA LEU A 385 -14.31 -14.81 6.53
C LEU A 385 -14.69 -13.72 7.55
N THR A 386 -15.23 -14.12 8.69
CA THR A 386 -15.91 -13.23 9.65
C THR A 386 -14.97 -12.58 10.65
N ALA A 387 -13.84 -13.22 10.94
CA ALA A 387 -12.84 -12.73 11.89
C ALA A 387 -11.39 -12.90 11.36
N PRO A 388 -11.07 -12.39 10.15
CA PRO A 388 -9.80 -12.66 9.48
C PRO A 388 -8.58 -12.04 10.16
N MET A 389 -8.76 -11.06 11.05
CA MET A 389 -7.68 -10.45 11.84
C MET A 389 -7.62 -11.00 13.26
N ASP A 390 -8.66 -11.63 13.77
CA ASP A 390 -8.69 -12.15 15.15
C ASP A 390 -7.92 -13.47 15.18
N SER A 391 -6.93 -13.60 16.08
CA SER A 391 -6.26 -14.89 16.28
C SER A 391 -7.16 -15.87 17.05
N THR A 392 -6.69 -17.10 17.25
CA THR A 392 -7.40 -18.09 18.09
C THR A 392 -7.46 -17.73 19.58
N ARG A 393 -6.77 -16.67 20.02
CA ARG A 393 -6.84 -16.12 21.39
C ARG A 393 -7.38 -14.69 21.38
N ASP A 394 -8.48 -14.48 22.09
CA ASP A 394 -9.09 -13.15 22.21
C ASP A 394 -8.10 -12.10 22.75
N GLY A 395 -8.14 -10.89 22.19
CA GLY A 395 -7.22 -9.78 22.50
C GLY A 395 -5.88 -9.83 21.75
N ILE A 396 -5.66 -10.84 20.91
CA ILE A 396 -4.49 -10.96 20.02
C ILE A 396 -4.97 -10.97 18.55
N TYR A 397 -4.40 -10.10 17.75
CA TYR A 397 -4.81 -9.85 16.36
C TYR A 397 -3.64 -10.05 15.38
N LEU A 398 -3.95 -10.25 14.10
CA LEU A 398 -3.02 -10.60 13.03
C LEU A 398 -3.04 -9.51 11.94
N ALA A 399 -1.87 -9.16 11.41
CA ALA A 399 -1.75 -8.16 10.35
C ALA A 399 -0.70 -8.53 9.29
N GLY A 400 -1.09 -8.37 8.02
CA GLY A 400 -0.19 -8.52 6.87
C GLY A 400 0.21 -9.96 6.60
N CYS A 401 1.49 -10.16 6.27
CA CYS A 401 1.98 -11.47 5.84
C CYS A 401 2.16 -12.51 6.96
N SER A 402 1.97 -12.14 8.23
CA SER A 402 2.02 -13.09 9.35
C SER A 402 0.95 -14.19 9.24
N GLN A 403 -0.17 -13.88 8.57
CA GLN A 403 -1.28 -14.80 8.34
C GLN A 403 -1.21 -15.51 6.98
N SER A 404 -0.75 -14.83 5.92
CA SER A 404 -0.68 -15.40 4.57
C SER A 404 0.07 -14.48 3.61
N PRO A 405 0.54 -14.97 2.45
CA PRO A 405 1.09 -14.10 1.41
C PRO A 405 0.09 -13.01 0.98
N LYS A 406 0.53 -11.75 0.96
CA LYS A 406 -0.25 -10.55 0.58
C LYS A 406 0.65 -9.50 -0.06
N ASP A 407 0.06 -8.60 -0.83
CA ASP A 407 0.76 -7.41 -1.33
C ASP A 407 0.70 -6.26 -0.31
N ILE A 408 1.41 -5.16 -0.60
CA ILE A 408 1.48 -3.99 0.28
C ILE A 408 0.10 -3.38 0.58
N PRO A 409 -0.77 -3.04 -0.39
CA PRO A 409 -2.03 -2.38 -0.08
C PRO A 409 -2.98 -3.26 0.72
N ASP A 410 -3.08 -4.55 0.40
CA ASP A 410 -3.91 -5.46 1.19
C ASP A 410 -3.33 -5.64 2.61
N SER A 411 -1.99 -5.61 2.77
CA SER A 411 -1.32 -5.64 4.08
C SER A 411 -1.50 -4.35 4.90
N VAL A 412 -1.54 -3.19 4.26
CA VAL A 412 -1.80 -1.87 4.89
C VAL A 412 -3.27 -1.75 5.30
N ALA A 413 -4.20 -2.20 4.44
CA ALA A 413 -5.61 -2.23 4.77
C ALA A 413 -5.90 -3.17 5.95
N GLN A 414 -5.35 -4.39 5.92
CA GLN A 414 -5.51 -5.36 7.01
C GLN A 414 -4.87 -4.88 8.32
N ALA A 415 -3.72 -4.19 8.26
CA ALA A 415 -3.10 -3.58 9.45
C ALA A 415 -3.99 -2.51 10.08
N SER A 416 -4.59 -1.66 9.27
CA SER A 416 -5.58 -0.68 9.76
C SER A 416 -6.78 -1.41 10.38
N GLY A 417 -7.23 -2.51 9.79
CA GLY A 417 -8.29 -3.35 10.35
C GLY A 417 -7.91 -3.98 11.69
N ALA A 418 -6.70 -4.52 11.82
CA ALA A 418 -6.18 -5.05 13.08
C ALA A 418 -6.11 -3.97 14.17
N ALA A 419 -5.79 -2.73 13.81
CA ALA A 419 -5.86 -1.59 14.71
C ALA A 419 -7.29 -1.31 15.21
N ALA A 420 -8.31 -1.32 14.33
CA ALA A 420 -9.72 -1.20 14.75
C ALA A 420 -10.10 -2.31 15.73
N ARG A 421 -9.81 -3.57 15.39
CA ARG A 421 -10.10 -4.72 16.26
C ARG A 421 -9.40 -4.62 17.61
N ALA A 422 -8.15 -4.13 17.63
CA ALA A 422 -7.39 -3.93 18.86
C ALA A 422 -8.01 -2.86 19.77
N VAL A 423 -8.59 -1.80 19.20
CA VAL A 423 -9.29 -0.73 19.95
C VAL A 423 -10.49 -1.28 20.71
N GLU A 424 -11.27 -2.20 20.14
CA GLU A 424 -12.47 -2.76 20.80
C GLU A 424 -12.17 -3.35 22.19
N THR A 425 -11.00 -3.97 22.35
CA THR A 425 -10.53 -4.56 23.62
C THR A 425 -10.12 -3.50 24.65
N ILE A 426 -9.70 -2.31 24.19
CA ILE A 426 -9.10 -1.27 25.04
C ILE A 426 -9.85 0.06 25.04
N LYS A 427 -11.04 0.12 24.42
CA LYS A 427 -11.80 1.36 24.21
C LYS A 427 -12.10 2.17 25.48
N ASP A 428 -12.15 1.51 26.63
CA ASP A 428 -12.41 2.13 27.93
C ASP A 428 -11.13 2.69 28.60
N ARG A 429 -9.95 2.49 27.99
CA ARG A 429 -8.69 3.03 28.50
C ARG A 429 -8.58 4.52 28.23
N GLU A 430 -7.87 5.22 29.12
CA GLU A 430 -7.63 6.65 28.98
C GLU A 430 -6.66 6.90 27.81
N ARG A 431 -7.10 7.69 26.84
CA ARG A 431 -6.28 8.10 25.69
C ARG A 431 -5.49 9.34 26.05
N LYS A 432 -4.29 9.47 25.52
CA LYS A 432 -3.53 10.72 25.60
C LYS A 432 -4.26 11.81 24.82
N GLY A 433 -4.32 12.98 25.44
CA GLY A 433 -4.89 14.17 24.81
C GLY A 433 -3.96 14.75 23.75
N LYS A 434 -4.33 15.93 23.27
CA LYS A 434 -3.56 16.68 22.27
C LYS A 434 -2.08 16.84 22.68
N PRO A 435 -1.13 16.58 21.76
CA PRO A 435 0.29 16.82 22.02
C PRO A 435 0.55 18.26 22.47
N GLU A 436 1.37 18.45 23.51
CA GLU A 436 1.87 19.78 23.86
C GLU A 436 2.97 20.18 22.87
N LYS A 437 2.66 21.11 21.96
CA LYS A 437 3.66 21.67 21.03
C LYS A 437 4.50 22.77 21.70
N PRO A 438 5.75 22.99 21.25
CA PRO A 438 6.51 24.17 21.63
C PRO A 438 5.75 25.45 21.27
N GLU A 439 5.98 26.53 22.02
CA GLU A 439 5.43 27.84 21.67
C GLU A 439 6.03 28.30 20.34
N GLU A 440 5.17 28.68 19.39
CA GLU A 440 5.61 29.18 18.08
C GLU A 440 6.35 30.52 18.26
N ARG A 441 7.58 30.58 17.74
CA ARG A 441 8.41 31.78 17.71
C ARG A 441 7.83 32.78 16.71
N ASP A 442 7.46 33.96 17.22
CA ASP A 442 7.09 35.09 16.38
C ASP A 442 8.33 35.69 15.68
N ILE A 443 8.32 35.58 14.36
CA ILE A 443 9.39 36.00 13.44
C ILE A 443 8.95 37.16 12.54
N THR A 444 7.80 37.79 12.82
CA THR A 444 7.16 38.78 11.93
C THR A 444 8.03 40.01 11.66
N GLU A 445 8.80 40.46 12.66
CA GLU A 445 9.70 41.62 12.54
C GLU A 445 11.17 41.23 12.25
N GLU A 446 11.45 39.95 12.00
CA GLU A 446 12.80 39.46 11.75
C GLU A 446 13.19 39.51 10.27
N GLU A 447 14.44 39.86 10.00
CA GLU A 447 15.01 39.73 8.66
C GLU A 447 15.16 38.23 8.28
N PRO A 448 15.00 37.85 7.00
CA PRO A 448 15.15 36.47 6.58
C PRO A 448 16.56 35.91 6.85
N ARG A 449 16.60 34.75 7.51
CA ARG A 449 17.80 33.97 7.82
C ARG A 449 17.55 32.55 7.35
N ILE A 450 18.06 32.23 6.17
CA ILE A 450 17.72 31.01 5.43
C ILE A 450 18.78 29.93 5.66
N GLY A 451 18.32 28.75 6.08
CA GLY A 451 19.09 27.50 5.99
C GLY A 451 18.73 26.74 4.72
N ILE A 452 19.73 26.21 4.02
CA ILE A 452 19.54 25.44 2.79
C ILE A 452 20.16 24.05 2.95
N PHE A 453 19.42 23.00 2.61
CA PHE A 453 19.93 21.62 2.61
C PHE A 453 19.80 21.03 1.20
N VAL A 454 20.92 20.67 0.58
CA VAL A 454 20.97 20.10 -0.77
C VAL A 454 21.20 18.59 -0.69
N CYS A 455 20.13 17.81 -0.87
CA CYS A 455 20.17 16.37 -0.67
C CYS A 455 20.87 15.64 -1.82
N HIS A 456 21.74 14.68 -1.49
CA HIS A 456 22.35 13.76 -2.48
C HIS A 456 21.40 12.64 -2.90
N CYS A 457 20.53 12.19 -1.99
CA CYS A 457 19.59 11.08 -2.19
C CYS A 457 20.25 9.81 -2.73
N GLY A 458 21.46 9.49 -2.22
CA GLY A 458 22.32 8.45 -2.77
C GLY A 458 22.67 8.75 -4.23
N LYS A 459 22.46 7.79 -5.13
CA LYS A 459 22.65 8.02 -6.58
C LYS A 459 21.50 8.76 -7.27
N ASN A 460 20.35 8.91 -6.63
CA ASN A 460 19.19 9.45 -7.32
C ASN A 460 19.35 10.93 -7.70
N ILE A 461 20.14 11.70 -6.96
CA ILE A 461 20.45 13.10 -7.29
C ILE A 461 21.95 13.24 -7.58
N ALA A 462 22.82 12.81 -6.65
CA ALA A 462 24.27 13.03 -6.77
C ALA A 462 24.95 12.31 -7.94
N ASN A 463 24.34 11.27 -8.53
CA ASN A 463 24.89 10.62 -9.72
C ASN A 463 24.75 11.48 -10.99
N TYR A 464 23.76 12.38 -11.01
CA TYR A 464 23.41 13.16 -12.20
C TYR A 464 23.65 14.66 -12.01
N LEU A 465 23.81 15.13 -10.77
CA LEU A 465 24.00 16.53 -10.42
C LEU A 465 25.32 16.72 -9.65
N ASP A 466 26.04 17.80 -9.97
CA ASP A 466 27.15 18.29 -9.16
C ASP A 466 26.59 19.08 -7.96
N ILE A 467 26.51 18.41 -6.80
CA ILE A 467 25.90 18.95 -5.58
C ILE A 467 26.69 20.15 -5.03
N ASP A 468 28.03 20.06 -5.04
CA ASP A 468 28.92 21.15 -4.61
C ASP A 468 28.63 22.42 -5.41
N THR A 469 28.49 22.30 -6.73
CA THR A 469 28.18 23.44 -7.60
C THR A 469 26.78 24.03 -7.32
N VAL A 470 25.80 23.20 -6.94
CA VAL A 470 24.47 23.68 -6.53
C VAL A 470 24.57 24.45 -5.21
N LYS A 471 25.30 23.92 -4.22
CA LYS A 471 25.57 24.53 -2.92
C LYS A 471 26.28 25.88 -3.06
N GLU A 472 27.43 25.92 -3.74
CA GLU A 472 28.20 27.14 -3.99
C GLU A 472 27.37 28.25 -4.67
N SER A 473 26.35 27.87 -5.47
CA SER A 473 25.52 28.84 -6.20
C SER A 473 24.60 29.70 -5.33
N VAL A 474 24.44 29.36 -4.05
CA VAL A 474 23.55 30.05 -3.11
C VAL A 474 24.24 30.54 -1.83
N GLU A 475 25.47 30.10 -1.54
CA GLU A 475 26.21 30.49 -0.33
C GLU A 475 26.49 32.00 -0.21
N ASP A 476 26.76 32.67 -1.34
CA ASP A 476 27.09 34.10 -1.36
C ASP A 476 25.86 35.03 -1.16
N ILE A 477 24.66 34.47 -1.04
CA ILE A 477 23.42 35.24 -0.88
C ILE A 477 23.35 35.77 0.56
N PRO A 478 23.20 37.09 0.78
CA PRO A 478 23.29 37.68 2.13
C PRO A 478 22.33 37.09 3.16
N GLU A 479 21.11 36.70 2.77
CA GLU A 479 20.11 36.11 3.67
C GLU A 479 20.35 34.63 3.98
N VAL A 480 21.17 33.93 3.18
CA VAL A 480 21.56 32.53 3.42
C VAL A 480 22.63 32.50 4.51
N LYS A 481 22.33 31.83 5.61
CA LYS A 481 23.21 31.79 6.80
C LYS A 481 23.89 30.44 7.00
N TYR A 482 23.30 29.40 6.44
CA TYR A 482 23.78 28.04 6.55
C TYR A 482 23.41 27.27 5.29
N VAL A 483 24.37 26.51 4.75
CA VAL A 483 24.13 25.59 3.65
C VAL A 483 24.84 24.28 3.95
N ASP A 484 24.09 23.18 3.84
CA ASP A 484 24.59 21.84 4.03
C ASP A 484 24.09 20.89 2.95
N ASP A 485 24.70 19.71 2.83
CA ASP A 485 24.43 18.75 1.77
C ASP A 485 24.36 17.31 2.29
N PRO A 486 23.33 16.96 3.09
CA PRO A 486 23.21 15.64 3.67
C PRO A 486 23.00 14.55 2.62
N MET A 487 23.52 13.35 2.89
CA MET A 487 23.35 12.19 2.00
C MET A 487 21.87 11.87 1.77
N PHE A 488 21.07 11.91 2.84
CA PHE A 488 19.62 11.76 2.79
C PHE A 488 18.96 12.79 3.72
N ALA A 489 18.51 13.93 3.18
CA ALA A 489 17.84 14.96 3.99
C ALA A 489 16.62 14.47 4.77
N CYS A 490 15.98 13.36 4.37
CA CYS A 490 14.85 12.77 5.08
C CYS A 490 15.22 11.78 6.19
N SER A 491 16.51 11.49 6.42
CA SER A 491 16.93 10.62 7.53
C SER A 491 16.76 11.30 8.88
N GLU A 492 16.62 10.50 9.94
CA GLU A 492 16.47 10.98 11.32
C GLU A 492 17.64 11.87 11.76
N ASP A 493 18.88 11.49 11.41
CA ASP A 493 20.09 12.27 11.71
C ASP A 493 20.07 13.63 11.02
N ALA A 494 19.74 13.68 9.72
CA ALA A 494 19.68 14.93 8.97
C ALA A 494 18.59 15.87 9.51
N GLN A 495 17.48 15.33 10.04
CA GLN A 495 16.47 16.14 10.72
C GLN A 495 17.01 16.69 12.04
N SER A 496 17.82 15.94 12.78
CA SER A 496 18.44 16.37 14.03
C SER A 496 19.49 17.47 13.78
N GLU A 497 20.37 17.27 12.80
CA GLU A 497 21.31 18.30 12.33
C GLU A 497 20.59 19.56 11.86
N LEU A 498 19.46 19.39 11.15
CA LEU A 498 18.63 20.51 10.74
C LEU A 498 18.17 21.31 11.96
N LYS A 499 17.62 20.67 12.99
CA LYS A 499 17.18 21.32 14.24
C LYS A 499 18.33 22.06 14.94
N GLU A 500 19.49 21.42 15.07
CA GLU A 500 20.68 22.04 15.65
C GLU A 500 21.11 23.27 14.87
N ALA A 501 21.10 23.21 13.54
CA ALA A 501 21.41 24.34 12.68
C ALA A 501 20.39 25.49 12.84
N ILE A 502 19.11 25.20 13.11
CA ILE A 502 18.10 26.24 13.41
C ILE A 502 18.53 27.06 14.63
N GLU A 503 18.92 26.37 15.69
CA GLU A 503 19.31 26.98 16.95
C GLU A 503 20.67 27.68 16.87
N GLU A 504 21.68 27.03 16.28
CA GLU A 504 23.05 27.55 16.20
C GLU A 504 23.15 28.79 15.30
N HIS A 505 22.47 28.76 14.15
CA HIS A 505 22.55 29.82 13.15
C HIS A 505 21.39 30.82 13.24
N ASP A 506 20.49 30.67 14.21
CA ASP A 506 19.31 31.52 14.41
C ASP A 506 18.49 31.62 13.11
N LEU A 507 18.17 30.47 12.52
CA LEU A 507 17.47 30.40 11.24
C LEU A 507 15.97 30.61 11.45
N ASN A 508 15.32 31.25 10.49
CA ASN A 508 13.87 31.48 10.52
C ASN A 508 13.16 31.14 9.20
N ARG A 509 13.88 30.62 8.21
CA ARG A 509 13.35 30.15 6.90
C ARG A 509 14.20 28.98 6.39
N PHE A 510 13.59 28.07 5.64
CA PHE A 510 14.27 26.85 5.16
C PHE A 510 14.02 26.58 3.69
N VAL A 511 15.06 26.09 3.02
CA VAL A 511 14.97 25.52 1.68
C VAL A 511 15.54 24.11 1.68
N ILE A 512 14.74 23.14 1.24
CA ILE A 512 15.22 21.77 1.01
C ILE A 512 15.27 21.51 -0.50
N SER A 513 16.47 21.41 -1.04
CA SER A 513 16.70 21.03 -2.44
C SER A 513 16.86 19.52 -2.54
N ALA A 514 15.74 18.82 -2.81
CA ALA A 514 15.71 17.36 -2.77
C ALA A 514 14.64 16.76 -3.70
N CYS A 515 13.80 15.89 -3.15
CA CYS A 515 12.73 15.19 -3.83
C CYS A 515 11.45 16.04 -3.98
N SER A 516 10.34 15.39 -4.34
CA SER A 516 9.05 16.04 -4.46
C SER A 516 8.50 16.51 -3.10
N PRO A 517 7.96 17.73 -3.00
CA PRO A 517 7.26 18.18 -1.78
C PRO A 517 6.05 17.30 -1.46
N ARG A 518 5.46 16.62 -2.45
CA ARG A 518 4.36 15.67 -2.23
C ARG A 518 4.73 14.45 -1.39
N THR A 519 6.03 14.18 -1.23
CA THR A 519 6.51 12.96 -0.56
C THR A 519 7.05 13.27 0.84
N HIS A 520 7.82 14.34 1.00
CA HIS A 520 8.55 14.60 2.25
C HIS A 520 8.34 16.02 2.83
N ALA A 521 7.52 16.89 2.23
CA ALA A 521 7.35 18.24 2.79
C ALA A 521 6.83 18.20 4.21
N ASP A 522 5.84 17.35 4.50
CA ASP A 522 5.24 17.27 5.84
C ASP A 522 6.25 16.80 6.89
N LEU A 523 7.15 15.85 6.55
CA LEU A 523 8.25 15.46 7.43
C LEU A 523 9.11 16.66 7.87
N PHE A 524 9.51 17.52 6.93
CA PHE A 524 10.31 18.70 7.23
C PHE A 524 9.51 19.79 7.97
N LYS A 525 8.24 19.96 7.61
CA LYS A 525 7.31 20.85 8.30
C LYS A 525 7.19 20.49 9.78
N ASP A 526 7.03 19.21 10.08
CA ASP A 526 6.89 18.72 11.45
C ASP A 526 8.20 18.92 12.23
N THR A 527 9.36 18.79 11.58
CA THR A 527 10.66 19.15 12.16
C THR A 527 10.76 20.62 12.56
N LEU A 528 10.20 21.53 11.75
CA LEU A 528 10.15 22.95 12.11
C LEU A 528 9.25 23.19 13.33
N GLU A 529 8.09 22.55 13.39
CA GLU A 529 7.18 22.69 14.53
C GLU A 529 7.80 22.20 15.85
N GLU A 530 8.61 21.15 15.82
CA GLU A 530 9.29 20.59 16.99
C GLU A 530 10.31 21.55 17.65
N VAL A 531 10.83 22.53 16.89
CA VAL A 531 11.69 23.60 17.41
C VAL A 531 10.95 24.93 17.58
N GLY A 532 9.63 24.92 17.46
CA GLY A 532 8.78 26.10 17.62
C GLY A 532 8.81 27.05 16.42
N LEU A 533 9.14 26.60 15.21
CA LEU A 533 8.98 27.40 14.00
C LEU A 533 7.71 27.04 13.24
N ASN A 534 7.08 28.05 12.63
CA ASN A 534 5.90 27.83 11.81
C ASN A 534 6.24 26.95 10.59
N ARG A 535 5.44 25.91 10.38
CA ARG A 535 5.67 24.93 9.32
C ARG A 535 5.67 25.50 7.90
N TYR A 536 5.00 26.63 7.67
CA TYR A 536 4.92 27.28 6.36
C TYR A 536 6.14 28.14 6.02
N LEU A 537 7.18 28.11 6.86
CA LEU A 537 8.48 28.77 6.63
C LEU A 537 9.47 27.91 5.83
N LEU A 538 8.96 26.84 5.23
CA LEU A 538 9.68 25.88 4.39
C LEU A 538 9.33 26.07 2.91
N GLU A 539 10.34 26.06 2.05
CA GLU A 539 10.18 25.86 0.60
C GLU A 539 11.01 24.64 0.16
N MET A 540 10.51 23.87 -0.82
CA MET A 540 11.28 22.76 -1.39
C MET A 540 11.59 22.99 -2.87
N ALA A 541 12.86 22.86 -3.25
CA ALA A 541 13.27 22.78 -4.65
C ALA A 541 13.34 21.31 -5.08
N ASN A 542 12.46 20.90 -6.01
CA ASN A 542 12.44 19.54 -6.54
C ASN A 542 13.56 19.34 -7.57
N ILE A 543 14.75 18.97 -7.11
CA ILE A 543 15.92 18.69 -7.96
C ILE A 543 16.06 17.20 -8.29
N ARG A 544 15.14 16.34 -7.83
CA ARG A 544 15.11 14.91 -8.18
C ARG A 544 14.15 14.61 -9.32
N ASN A 545 12.86 14.53 -8.99
CA ASN A 545 11.81 14.11 -9.92
C ASN A 545 11.67 15.07 -11.11
N GLN A 546 11.94 16.36 -10.90
CA GLN A 546 11.89 17.37 -11.96
C GLN A 546 13.26 17.71 -12.55
N CYS A 547 14.35 17.12 -12.06
CA CYS A 547 15.69 17.42 -12.54
C CYS A 547 16.55 16.18 -12.76
N SER A 548 17.19 15.61 -11.73
CA SER A 548 18.16 14.52 -11.90
C SER A 548 17.63 13.32 -12.70
N TRP A 549 16.44 12.81 -12.37
CA TRP A 549 15.87 11.60 -13.01
C TRP A 549 15.46 11.80 -14.47
N VAL A 550 15.07 13.00 -14.85
CA VAL A 550 14.54 13.28 -16.20
C VAL A 550 15.58 13.92 -17.13
N HIS A 551 16.78 14.21 -16.62
CA HIS A 551 17.92 14.76 -17.38
C HIS A 551 19.21 13.98 -17.09
N SER A 552 19.09 12.68 -16.80
CA SER A 552 20.22 11.78 -16.49
C SER A 552 21.29 11.76 -17.58
N ASP A 553 20.88 11.91 -18.84
CA ASP A 553 21.76 11.93 -20.01
C ASP A 553 22.47 13.27 -20.23
N GLU A 554 22.09 14.33 -19.51
CA GLU A 554 22.67 15.67 -19.63
C GLU A 554 23.08 16.29 -18.28
N PRO A 555 24.03 15.68 -17.51
CA PRO A 555 24.36 16.08 -16.14
C PRO A 555 24.73 17.55 -15.94
N GLU A 556 25.49 18.12 -16.88
CA GLU A 556 25.89 19.54 -16.84
C GLU A 556 24.67 20.47 -16.91
N LYS A 557 23.70 20.17 -17.78
CA LYS A 557 22.47 20.95 -17.92
C LYS A 557 21.53 20.71 -16.74
N ALA A 558 21.49 19.48 -16.24
CA ALA A 558 20.74 19.11 -15.05
C ALA A 558 21.24 19.91 -13.83
N THR A 559 22.56 20.02 -13.65
CA THR A 559 23.18 20.83 -12.59
C THR A 559 22.80 22.31 -12.72
N GLU A 560 22.89 22.89 -13.93
CA GLU A 560 22.46 24.28 -14.15
C GLU A 560 20.98 24.51 -13.87
N LYS A 561 20.12 23.53 -14.19
CA LYS A 561 18.70 23.58 -13.85
C LYS A 561 18.50 23.51 -12.33
N ALA A 562 19.22 22.64 -11.62
CA ALA A 562 19.12 22.49 -10.17
C ALA A 562 19.56 23.75 -9.40
N LYS A 563 20.61 24.44 -9.85
CA LYS A 563 21.00 25.77 -9.34
C LYS A 563 19.84 26.77 -9.45
N ARG A 564 19.20 26.84 -10.62
CA ARG A 564 18.06 27.74 -10.84
C ARG A 564 16.87 27.40 -9.97
N LEU A 565 16.51 26.12 -9.88
CA LEU A 565 15.42 25.67 -9.00
C LEU A 565 15.68 26.03 -7.53
N THR A 566 16.91 25.81 -7.07
CA THR A 566 17.33 26.18 -5.71
C THR A 566 17.23 27.70 -5.50
N LYS A 567 17.77 28.51 -6.41
CA LYS A 567 17.66 29.98 -6.36
C LYS A 567 16.20 30.47 -6.37
N MET A 568 15.32 29.82 -7.16
CA MET A 568 13.89 30.14 -7.17
C MET A 568 13.26 29.87 -5.80
N ALA A 569 13.58 28.72 -5.18
CA ALA A 569 13.09 28.39 -3.85
C ALA A 569 13.60 29.38 -2.78
N VAL A 570 14.89 29.76 -2.83
CA VAL A 570 15.45 30.80 -1.95
C VAL A 570 14.73 32.13 -2.14
N ALA A 571 14.46 32.55 -3.37
CA ALA A 571 13.73 33.78 -3.66
C ALA A 571 12.33 33.80 -3.06
N LYS A 572 11.63 32.65 -3.05
CA LYS A 572 10.34 32.51 -2.36
C LYS A 572 10.50 32.46 -0.85
N ALA A 573 11.47 31.69 -0.33
CA ALA A 573 11.73 31.56 1.10
C ALA A 573 11.98 32.90 1.80
N LYS A 574 12.65 33.85 1.13
CA LYS A 574 12.84 35.24 1.60
C LYS A 574 11.53 35.98 1.93
N ARG A 575 10.40 35.51 1.40
CA ARG A 575 9.09 36.15 1.46
C ARG A 575 8.01 35.27 2.09
N LEU A 576 8.38 34.07 2.58
CA LEU A 576 7.44 33.25 3.34
C LEU A 576 7.09 33.95 4.65
N ALA A 577 5.86 33.77 5.09
CA ALA A 577 5.36 34.25 6.37
C ALA A 577 4.79 33.05 7.15
N ALA A 578 4.69 33.20 8.47
CA ALA A 578 4.00 32.22 9.29
C ALA A 578 2.51 32.20 8.89
N LEU A 579 1.95 31.02 8.66
CA LEU A 579 0.54 30.85 8.33
C LEU A 579 -0.15 30.09 9.45
N GLU A 580 -1.40 30.46 9.74
CA GLU A 580 -2.20 29.85 10.78
C GLU A 580 -3.03 28.69 10.20
N GLU A 581 -2.99 27.54 10.89
CA GLU A 581 -3.94 26.45 10.69
C GLU A 581 -5.12 26.66 11.64
N LYS A 582 -6.35 26.46 11.14
CA LYS A 582 -7.53 26.46 12.00
C LYS A 582 -7.81 25.05 12.47
N GLU A 583 -8.09 24.92 13.76
CA GLU A 583 -8.59 23.67 14.31
C GLU A 583 -10.08 23.56 14.07
N ILE A 584 -10.48 22.38 13.61
CA ILE A 584 -11.86 22.03 13.32
C ILE A 584 -12.20 20.92 14.29
N ASP A 585 -13.20 21.17 15.14
CA ASP A 585 -13.71 20.14 16.03
C ASP A 585 -14.33 19.02 15.19
N VAL A 586 -14.06 17.79 15.58
CA VAL A 586 -14.62 16.59 14.96
C VAL A 586 -15.35 15.83 16.05
N GLY A 587 -16.66 15.63 15.85
CA GLY A 587 -17.51 14.83 16.71
C GLY A 587 -17.28 13.32 16.56
N ASP A 588 -18.28 12.54 16.94
CA ASP A 588 -18.27 11.07 16.97
C ASP A 588 -19.27 10.43 16.01
N SER A 589 -19.74 11.18 15.00
CA SER A 589 -20.79 10.75 14.08
C SER A 589 -20.25 10.40 12.68
N THR A 590 -20.73 9.31 12.10
CA THR A 590 -20.33 8.86 10.75
C THR A 590 -21.51 8.41 9.93
N VAL A 591 -21.53 8.78 8.65
CA VAL A 591 -22.46 8.25 7.66
C VAL A 591 -21.75 7.24 6.78
N ILE A 592 -22.37 6.08 6.62
CA ILE A 592 -21.92 5.01 5.72
C ILE A 592 -22.94 4.90 4.58
N ILE A 593 -22.46 4.98 3.34
CA ILE A 593 -23.31 4.95 2.13
C ILE A 593 -23.14 3.61 1.42
N GLY A 594 -24.12 2.73 1.61
CA GLY A 594 -24.22 1.38 1.02
C GLY A 594 -24.22 0.27 2.09
N GLY A 595 -25.35 -0.39 2.27
CA GLY A 595 -25.63 -1.46 3.25
C GLY A 595 -25.22 -2.86 2.83
N GLY A 596 -24.22 -3.01 1.95
CA GLY A 596 -23.61 -4.31 1.64
C GLY A 596 -22.71 -4.84 2.77
N PRO A 597 -22.03 -6.00 2.60
CA PRO A 597 -21.18 -6.59 3.64
C PRO A 597 -20.07 -5.63 4.12
N ALA A 598 -19.52 -4.81 3.22
CA ALA A 598 -18.54 -3.78 3.59
C ALA A 598 -19.14 -2.73 4.53
N GLY A 599 -20.28 -2.14 4.17
CA GLY A 599 -20.92 -1.09 4.97
C GLY A 599 -21.44 -1.60 6.30
N MET A 600 -22.01 -2.81 6.30
CA MET A 600 -22.45 -3.47 7.53
C MET A 600 -21.28 -3.71 8.49
N LYS A 601 -20.16 -4.23 7.98
CA LYS A 601 -18.98 -4.47 8.81
C LYS A 601 -18.30 -3.19 9.29
N THR A 602 -18.18 -2.16 8.43
CA THR A 602 -17.70 -0.84 8.85
C THR A 602 -18.59 -0.26 9.95
N ALA A 603 -19.92 -0.36 9.81
CA ALA A 603 -20.86 0.14 10.82
C ALA A 603 -20.66 -0.53 12.18
N LEU A 604 -20.54 -1.87 12.17
CA LEU A 604 -20.29 -2.65 13.38
C LEU A 604 -18.96 -2.29 14.04
N SER A 605 -17.88 -2.21 13.26
CA SER A 605 -16.54 -1.87 13.76
C SER A 605 -16.53 -0.50 14.46
N MET A 606 -17.07 0.53 13.80
CA MET A 606 -17.15 1.88 14.36
C MET A 606 -18.09 1.95 15.57
N ALA A 607 -19.19 1.20 15.53
CA ALA A 607 -20.10 1.10 16.65
C ALA A 607 -19.47 0.41 17.87
N ASP A 608 -18.70 -0.66 17.67
CA ASP A 608 -18.00 -1.36 18.73
C ASP A 608 -16.89 -0.50 19.36
N ALA A 609 -16.30 0.41 18.57
CA ALA A 609 -15.40 1.48 19.00
C ALA A 609 -16.11 2.67 19.69
N GLY A 610 -17.44 2.65 19.78
CA GLY A 610 -18.26 3.62 20.51
C GLY A 610 -18.76 4.83 19.70
N GLN A 611 -18.61 4.82 18.38
CA GLN A 611 -19.04 5.92 17.51
C GLN A 611 -20.55 5.84 17.20
N GLN A 612 -21.15 6.97 16.81
CA GLN A 612 -22.52 7.04 16.29
C GLN A 612 -22.51 6.84 14.78
N VAL A 613 -23.28 5.87 14.28
CA VAL A 613 -23.26 5.51 12.87
C VAL A 613 -24.65 5.64 12.26
N THR A 614 -24.74 6.27 11.10
CA THR A 614 -25.92 6.19 10.23
C THR A 614 -25.58 5.41 8.97
N LEU A 615 -26.21 4.25 8.79
CA LEU A 615 -26.05 3.39 7.61
C LEU A 615 -27.19 3.64 6.63
N ILE A 616 -26.86 4.16 5.45
CA ILE A 616 -27.82 4.46 4.38
C ILE A 616 -27.76 3.36 3.32
N GLU A 617 -28.91 2.77 3.00
CA GLU A 617 -29.07 1.75 1.96
C GLU A 617 -30.18 2.14 0.98
N LYS A 618 -29.86 2.06 -0.32
CA LYS A 618 -30.76 2.43 -1.41
C LYS A 618 -31.92 1.45 -1.56
N LYS A 619 -31.72 0.17 -1.27
CA LYS A 619 -32.75 -0.87 -1.27
C LYS A 619 -33.47 -0.95 0.08
N ASP A 620 -34.56 -1.70 0.13
CA ASP A 620 -35.37 -1.93 1.32
C ASP A 620 -34.72 -2.82 2.38
N ASP A 621 -33.72 -3.62 1.98
CA ASP A 621 -32.99 -4.55 2.85
C ASP A 621 -31.47 -4.35 2.78
N LEU A 622 -30.78 -4.71 3.88
CA LEU A 622 -29.32 -4.79 3.95
C LEU A 622 -28.78 -6.08 3.29
N GLY A 623 -27.47 -6.15 3.07
CA GLY A 623 -26.77 -7.33 2.53
C GLY A 623 -26.24 -7.15 1.10
N GLY A 624 -26.88 -6.30 0.31
CA GLY A 624 -26.42 -5.97 -1.04
C GLY A 624 -26.34 -7.22 -1.95
N LYS A 625 -25.18 -7.47 -2.56
CA LYS A 625 -24.96 -8.65 -3.41
C LYS A 625 -24.73 -9.94 -2.62
N LEU A 626 -24.48 -9.86 -1.31
CA LEU A 626 -24.31 -11.05 -0.48
C LEU A 626 -25.58 -11.91 -0.47
N ASN A 627 -26.76 -11.28 -0.39
CA ASN A 627 -28.08 -11.96 -0.40
C ASN A 627 -28.42 -12.62 -1.74
N ARG A 628 -27.59 -12.45 -2.77
CA ARG A 628 -27.78 -13.06 -4.09
C ARG A 628 -26.83 -14.23 -4.31
N LEU A 629 -26.01 -14.57 -3.31
CA LEU A 629 -25.08 -15.69 -3.38
C LEU A 629 -25.68 -16.90 -2.65
N ASN A 630 -25.34 -18.10 -3.08
CA ASN A 630 -25.69 -19.34 -2.39
C ASN A 630 -24.63 -19.67 -1.32
N THR A 631 -23.38 -19.84 -1.76
CA THR A 631 -22.22 -20.11 -0.88
C THR A 631 -21.08 -19.13 -1.10
N LEU A 632 -20.10 -19.10 -0.19
CA LEU A 632 -18.98 -18.16 -0.18
C LEU A 632 -17.62 -18.85 -0.37
N PHE A 633 -16.92 -18.43 -1.43
CA PHE A 633 -15.54 -18.85 -1.71
C PHE A 633 -14.53 -18.24 -0.71
N PRO A 634 -13.51 -18.98 -0.25
CA PRO A 634 -13.22 -20.41 -0.48
C PRO A 634 -13.73 -21.34 0.64
N SER A 635 -14.70 -20.91 1.45
CA SER A 635 -15.10 -21.62 2.68
C SER A 635 -16.32 -22.53 2.55
N ASP A 636 -17.09 -22.38 1.47
CA ASP A 636 -18.42 -22.95 1.29
C ASP A 636 -19.45 -22.54 2.36
N MET A 637 -19.16 -21.50 3.15
CA MET A 637 -20.13 -20.89 4.07
C MET A 637 -21.35 -20.43 3.30
N ASP A 638 -22.53 -20.68 3.87
CA ASP A 638 -23.80 -20.20 3.35
C ASP A 638 -23.84 -18.66 3.40
N ALA A 639 -24.22 -18.03 2.29
CA ALA A 639 -24.19 -16.58 2.19
C ALA A 639 -25.30 -15.91 3.02
N ASP A 640 -26.47 -16.56 3.14
CA ASP A 640 -27.56 -16.09 3.99
C ASP A 640 -27.15 -16.16 5.46
N GLU A 641 -26.43 -17.21 5.87
CA GLU A 641 -25.89 -17.30 7.23
C GLU A 641 -25.04 -16.06 7.58
N LEU A 642 -24.11 -15.65 6.71
CA LEU A 642 -23.30 -14.46 6.95
C LEU A 642 -24.13 -13.17 6.92
N SER A 643 -25.06 -13.06 5.97
CA SER A 643 -25.88 -11.85 5.84
C SER A 643 -26.79 -11.65 7.04
N ASP A 644 -27.43 -12.73 7.50
CA ASP A 644 -28.24 -12.75 8.72
C ASP A 644 -27.39 -12.42 9.94
N GLN A 645 -26.18 -12.98 10.05
CA GLN A 645 -25.27 -12.67 11.15
C GLN A 645 -24.97 -11.17 11.23
N LEU A 646 -24.56 -10.54 10.13
CA LEU A 646 -24.23 -9.11 10.09
C LEU A 646 -25.47 -8.23 10.33
N SER A 647 -26.60 -8.56 9.70
CA SER A 647 -27.85 -7.81 9.85
C SER A 647 -28.37 -7.87 11.28
N ASN A 648 -28.38 -9.06 11.89
CA ASN A 648 -28.77 -9.23 13.29
C ASN A 648 -27.83 -8.48 14.23
N GLN A 649 -26.52 -8.46 13.96
CA GLN A 649 -25.58 -7.68 14.78
C GLN A 649 -25.90 -6.19 14.70
N ILE A 650 -26.21 -5.66 13.52
CA ILE A 650 -26.59 -4.24 13.34
C ILE A 650 -27.87 -3.90 14.09
N GLU A 651 -28.91 -4.74 13.98
CA GLU A 651 -30.19 -4.49 14.65
C GLU A 651 -30.07 -4.48 16.19
N ASN A 652 -29.05 -5.15 16.74
CA ASN A 652 -28.80 -5.23 18.17
C ASN A 652 -27.85 -4.12 18.69
N GLN A 653 -27.41 -3.19 17.84
CA GLN A 653 -26.51 -2.09 18.22
C GLN A 653 -27.28 -0.78 18.37
N ASP A 654 -27.28 -0.21 19.57
CA ASP A 654 -28.03 1.01 19.89
C ASP A 654 -27.48 2.27 19.21
N ASN A 655 -26.22 2.24 18.78
CA ASN A 655 -25.50 3.35 18.15
C ASN A 655 -25.45 3.28 16.62
N ILE A 656 -26.17 2.31 16.01
CA ILE A 656 -26.35 2.27 14.56
C ILE A 656 -27.79 2.65 14.22
N THR A 657 -27.94 3.69 13.42
CA THR A 657 -29.21 4.07 12.78
C THR A 657 -29.23 3.60 11.34
N VAL A 658 -30.12 2.68 11.00
CA VAL A 658 -30.28 2.18 9.62
C VAL A 658 -31.38 2.96 8.90
N LYS A 659 -31.08 3.40 7.67
CA LYS A 659 -32.03 4.04 6.75
C LYS A 659 -32.04 3.29 5.42
N THR A 660 -33.01 2.39 5.24
CA THR A 660 -33.24 1.68 3.98
C THR A 660 -34.17 2.46 3.06
N SER A 661 -34.25 2.07 1.78
CA SER A 661 -35.02 2.76 0.73
C SER A 661 -34.71 4.26 0.67
N THR A 662 -33.44 4.62 0.88
CA THR A 662 -33.01 6.01 1.04
C THR A 662 -31.75 6.25 0.20
N GLU A 663 -31.74 7.32 -0.59
CA GLU A 663 -30.56 7.78 -1.33
C GLU A 663 -30.10 9.15 -0.81
N VAL A 664 -28.81 9.42 -0.96
CA VAL A 664 -28.23 10.75 -0.74
C VAL A 664 -28.45 11.59 -2.00
N GLU A 665 -29.14 12.72 -1.85
CA GLU A 665 -29.41 13.68 -2.92
C GLU A 665 -28.37 14.79 -3.01
N ASP A 666 -27.77 15.18 -1.89
CA ASP A 666 -26.72 16.20 -1.85
C ASP A 666 -25.81 16.03 -0.63
N VAL A 667 -24.56 16.48 -0.77
CA VAL A 667 -23.60 16.52 0.35
C VAL A 667 -22.89 17.86 0.34
N ASP A 668 -23.05 18.60 1.42
CA ASP A 668 -22.36 19.85 1.69
C ASP A 668 -21.47 19.73 2.93
N GLY A 669 -20.56 20.70 3.09
CA GLY A 669 -19.69 20.78 4.25
C GLY A 669 -18.33 20.08 4.08
N TYR A 670 -17.73 19.73 5.21
CA TYR A 670 -16.35 19.23 5.32
C TYR A 670 -16.21 18.36 6.56
N ILE A 671 -15.06 17.70 6.72
CA ILE A 671 -14.74 16.88 7.90
C ILE A 671 -15.12 17.58 9.22
N GLY A 672 -15.87 16.88 10.07
CA GLY A 672 -16.45 17.39 11.32
C GLY A 672 -17.77 18.16 11.17
N ASN A 673 -18.18 18.50 9.94
CA ASN A 673 -19.32 19.37 9.65
C ASN A 673 -19.96 19.03 8.28
N TYR A 674 -20.18 17.75 7.97
CA TYR A 674 -20.93 17.37 6.76
C TYR A 674 -22.43 17.47 7.00
N GLU A 675 -23.15 17.99 6.01
CA GLU A 675 -24.62 17.94 5.95
C GLU A 675 -25.02 17.13 4.71
N LEU A 676 -25.73 16.02 4.93
CA LEU A 676 -26.22 15.14 3.87
C LEU A 676 -27.73 15.31 3.74
N THR A 677 -28.18 15.73 2.56
CA THR A 677 -29.60 15.80 2.24
C THR A 677 -30.04 14.49 1.60
N LEU A 678 -31.06 13.86 2.16
CA LEU A 678 -31.64 12.61 1.65
C LEU A 678 -32.79 12.90 0.68
N ASP A 679 -33.11 11.92 -0.16
CA ASP A 679 -34.27 11.93 -1.06
C ASP A 679 -35.63 12.06 -0.36
N THR A 680 -35.68 11.71 0.93
CA THR A 680 -36.83 11.95 1.80
C THR A 680 -36.99 13.43 2.22
N GLY A 681 -36.00 14.27 1.94
CA GLY A 681 -35.89 15.67 2.41
C GLY A 681 -35.37 15.81 3.85
N GLU A 682 -34.99 14.71 4.50
CA GLU A 682 -34.28 14.71 5.77
C GLU A 682 -32.83 15.17 5.58
N VAL A 683 -32.30 15.95 6.53
CA VAL A 683 -30.90 16.38 6.56
C VAL A 683 -30.22 15.71 7.75
N ILE A 684 -29.06 15.09 7.51
CA ILE A 684 -28.26 14.38 8.51
C ILE A 684 -26.90 15.07 8.61
N GLU A 685 -26.48 15.34 9.84
CA GLU A 685 -25.13 15.82 10.13
C GLU A 685 -24.17 14.64 10.34
N SER A 686 -22.92 14.80 9.90
CA SER A 686 -21.88 13.77 10.05
C SER A 686 -20.49 14.37 10.15
N ASP A 687 -19.61 13.73 10.90
CA ASP A 687 -18.21 14.15 11.01
C ASP A 687 -17.34 13.53 9.92
N THR A 688 -17.61 12.26 9.59
CA THR A 688 -16.93 11.54 8.50
C THR A 688 -17.91 10.78 7.61
N ILE A 689 -17.47 10.38 6.42
CA ILE A 689 -18.27 9.63 5.45
C ILE A 689 -17.48 8.40 4.98
N VAL A 690 -18.10 7.23 4.94
CA VAL A 690 -17.51 6.02 4.35
C VAL A 690 -18.35 5.52 3.17
N LEU A 691 -17.70 5.34 2.02
CA LEU A 691 -18.33 4.88 0.78
C LEU A 691 -18.18 3.36 0.62
N THR A 692 -19.32 2.66 0.57
CA THR A 692 -19.42 1.20 0.47
C THR A 692 -20.46 0.75 -0.57
N THR A 693 -20.65 1.57 -1.61
CA THR A 693 -21.69 1.41 -2.65
C THR A 693 -21.62 0.13 -3.49
N GLY A 694 -20.49 -0.58 -3.48
CA GLY A 694 -20.33 -1.82 -4.23
C GLY A 694 -20.11 -1.60 -5.74
N PHE A 695 -20.56 -2.59 -6.54
CA PHE A 695 -20.34 -2.68 -7.98
C PHE A 695 -21.54 -3.36 -8.65
N GLU A 696 -21.62 -3.34 -9.98
CA GLU A 696 -22.64 -4.02 -10.79
C GLU A 696 -22.00 -4.87 -11.89
N GLU A 697 -22.72 -5.89 -12.38
CA GLU A 697 -22.36 -6.58 -13.62
C GLU A 697 -22.53 -5.62 -14.82
N ILE A 698 -21.69 -5.80 -15.85
CA ILE A 698 -21.99 -5.19 -17.15
C ILE A 698 -23.24 -5.82 -17.73
N ASP A 699 -23.84 -5.15 -18.71
CA ASP A 699 -25.02 -5.65 -19.39
C ASP A 699 -24.73 -6.99 -20.10
N PRO A 700 -25.42 -8.09 -19.74
CA PRO A 700 -25.21 -9.41 -20.35
C PRO A 700 -25.86 -9.56 -21.73
N ASP A 701 -26.78 -8.68 -22.13
CA ASP A 701 -27.62 -8.84 -23.32
C ASP A 701 -26.82 -8.97 -24.63
N GLU A 702 -25.62 -8.37 -24.68
CA GLU A 702 -24.74 -8.41 -25.86
C GLU A 702 -23.92 -9.72 -25.98
N TYR A 703 -24.03 -10.64 -25.02
CA TYR A 703 -23.15 -11.82 -24.91
C TYR A 703 -23.90 -13.15 -25.03
N TYR A 704 -23.36 -14.04 -25.87
CA TYR A 704 -23.67 -15.48 -25.88
C TYR A 704 -25.16 -15.87 -25.88
N MET A 705 -26.00 -15.12 -26.62
CA MET A 705 -27.43 -15.37 -26.75
C MET A 705 -28.22 -15.23 -25.44
N TYR A 706 -27.71 -14.47 -24.46
CA TYR A 706 -28.35 -14.27 -23.15
C TYR A 706 -29.82 -13.82 -23.26
N GLU A 707 -30.14 -12.82 -24.10
CA GLU A 707 -31.54 -12.38 -24.30
C GLU A 707 -32.46 -13.45 -24.93
N ASP A 708 -31.91 -14.38 -25.71
CA ASP A 708 -32.66 -15.31 -26.56
C ASP A 708 -32.87 -16.70 -25.93
N GLU A 709 -32.23 -16.99 -24.80
CA GLU A 709 -32.22 -18.33 -24.19
C GLU A 709 -32.18 -18.30 -22.65
N GLU A 710 -33.25 -18.77 -22.02
CA GLU A 710 -33.44 -18.79 -20.55
C GLU A 710 -32.41 -19.68 -19.81
N ARG A 711 -31.70 -20.55 -20.53
CA ARG A 711 -30.65 -21.43 -20.00
C ARG A 711 -29.26 -20.81 -19.98
N VAL A 712 -29.13 -19.57 -20.46
CA VAL A 712 -27.91 -18.77 -20.33
C VAL A 712 -28.07 -17.89 -19.10
N LEU A 713 -27.25 -18.14 -18.08
CA LEU A 713 -27.32 -17.47 -16.78
C LEU A 713 -26.02 -16.71 -16.53
N THR A 714 -26.11 -15.57 -15.86
CA THR A 714 -24.96 -14.98 -15.17
C THR A 714 -24.58 -15.81 -13.94
N GLN A 715 -23.41 -15.57 -13.36
CA GLN A 715 -23.04 -16.23 -12.10
C GLN A 715 -23.99 -15.89 -10.94
N LEU A 716 -24.48 -14.64 -10.86
CA LEU A 716 -25.41 -14.25 -9.81
C LEU A 716 -26.77 -14.94 -9.96
N GLU A 717 -27.30 -15.06 -11.18
CA GLU A 717 -28.55 -15.78 -11.42
C GLU A 717 -28.41 -17.28 -11.14
N LEU A 718 -27.25 -17.87 -11.45
CA LEU A 718 -26.97 -19.26 -11.09
C LEU A 718 -26.93 -19.45 -9.57
N ASP A 719 -26.31 -18.53 -8.84
CA ASP A 719 -26.28 -18.56 -7.38
C ASP A 719 -27.71 -18.53 -6.80
N GLU A 720 -28.55 -17.62 -7.28
CA GLU A 720 -29.98 -17.54 -6.90
C GLU A 720 -30.72 -18.85 -7.22
N ALA A 721 -30.56 -19.38 -8.44
CA ALA A 721 -31.20 -20.64 -8.84
C ALA A 721 -30.71 -21.86 -8.04
N LEU A 722 -29.46 -21.86 -7.58
CA LEU A 722 -28.92 -22.92 -6.71
C LEU A 722 -29.52 -22.83 -5.30
N ALA A 723 -29.61 -21.62 -4.73
CA ALA A 723 -30.18 -21.36 -3.42
C ALA A 723 -31.68 -21.71 -3.35
N ASP A 724 -32.44 -21.35 -4.39
CA ASP A 724 -33.89 -21.58 -4.46
C ASP A 724 -34.29 -22.98 -4.97
N ASP A 725 -33.32 -23.85 -5.28
CA ASP A 725 -33.54 -25.20 -5.83
C ASP A 725 -34.31 -25.19 -7.18
N GLU A 726 -34.01 -24.21 -8.04
CA GLU A 726 -34.71 -23.97 -9.32
C GLU A 726 -34.04 -24.60 -10.55
N LEU A 727 -32.87 -25.21 -10.40
CA LEU A 727 -32.18 -25.90 -11.50
C LEU A 727 -32.75 -27.30 -11.74
N ASP A 728 -33.12 -27.59 -12.99
CA ASP A 728 -33.35 -28.96 -13.45
C ASP A 728 -32.02 -29.73 -13.46
N GLU A 729 -32.05 -31.04 -13.17
CA GLU A 729 -30.86 -31.91 -13.15
C GLU A 729 -30.12 -31.86 -14.51
N PRO A 730 -28.93 -31.23 -14.58
CA PRO A 730 -28.25 -31.03 -15.85
C PRO A 730 -27.33 -32.20 -16.19
N GLU A 731 -27.21 -32.57 -17.46
CA GLU A 731 -26.17 -33.50 -17.91
C GLU A 731 -24.84 -32.75 -18.07
N ASN A 732 -24.87 -31.58 -18.71
CA ASN A 732 -23.68 -30.76 -18.96
C ASN A 732 -23.91 -29.27 -18.60
N VAL A 733 -22.98 -28.69 -17.84
CA VAL A 733 -22.96 -27.25 -17.53
C VAL A 733 -21.62 -26.66 -17.96
N VAL A 734 -21.65 -25.55 -18.69
CA VAL A 734 -20.44 -24.86 -19.16
C VAL A 734 -20.38 -23.46 -18.56
N PHE A 735 -19.29 -23.14 -17.90
CA PHE A 735 -18.96 -21.78 -17.45
C PHE A 735 -18.02 -21.12 -18.45
N ILE A 736 -18.31 -19.89 -18.87
CA ILE A 736 -17.39 -19.05 -19.61
C ILE A 736 -16.89 -17.95 -18.67
N ASN A 737 -15.61 -18.02 -18.30
CA ASN A 737 -15.01 -16.96 -17.50
C ASN A 737 -14.65 -15.75 -18.36
N CYS A 738 -14.48 -14.59 -17.73
CA CYS A 738 -13.95 -13.37 -18.37
C CYS A 738 -14.84 -12.81 -19.49
N VAL A 739 -16.16 -12.94 -19.38
CA VAL A 739 -17.11 -12.41 -20.37
C VAL A 739 -17.11 -10.88 -20.30
N GLY A 740 -16.71 -10.22 -21.40
CA GLY A 740 -16.55 -8.77 -21.45
C GLY A 740 -15.36 -8.22 -20.63
N ALA A 741 -14.42 -9.09 -20.22
CA ALA A 741 -13.25 -8.74 -19.42
C ALA A 741 -11.93 -9.09 -20.11
N MET A 742 -10.87 -8.32 -19.81
CA MET A 742 -9.54 -8.50 -20.41
C MET A 742 -9.59 -8.45 -21.95
N GLU A 743 -10.25 -7.43 -22.47
CA GLU A 743 -10.39 -7.11 -23.89
C GLU A 743 -9.98 -5.66 -24.13
N GLU A 744 -9.83 -5.24 -25.39
CA GLU A 744 -9.37 -3.87 -25.74
C GLU A 744 -10.24 -2.77 -25.11
N GLU A 745 -11.57 -2.94 -25.09
CA GLU A 745 -12.50 -1.97 -24.50
C GLU A 745 -12.50 -1.97 -22.97
N ARG A 746 -12.24 -3.13 -22.36
CA ARG A 746 -12.28 -3.36 -20.90
C ARG A 746 -11.05 -4.16 -20.48
N PRO A 747 -9.86 -3.55 -20.48
CA PRO A 747 -8.59 -4.24 -20.31
C PRO A 747 -8.33 -4.75 -18.89
N TRP A 748 -9.28 -4.69 -17.95
CA TRP A 748 -9.09 -5.09 -16.56
C TRP A 748 -9.74 -6.44 -16.21
N CYS A 749 -9.26 -7.06 -15.13
CA CYS A 749 -9.85 -8.24 -14.52
C CYS A 749 -11.08 -7.88 -13.66
N CYS A 750 -11.99 -8.82 -13.37
CA CYS A 750 -13.06 -8.64 -12.39
C CYS A 750 -12.67 -9.11 -10.98
N ARG A 751 -11.48 -9.71 -10.80
CA ARG A 751 -10.94 -10.33 -9.55
C ARG A 751 -11.71 -11.53 -9.01
N VAL A 752 -13.05 -11.49 -8.93
CA VAL A 752 -13.86 -12.49 -8.19
C VAL A 752 -14.45 -13.61 -9.06
N GLY A 753 -14.52 -13.43 -10.39
CA GLY A 753 -15.22 -14.36 -11.28
C GLY A 753 -14.68 -15.79 -11.29
N CYS A 754 -13.34 -15.97 -11.15
CA CYS A 754 -12.75 -17.31 -11.09
C CYS A 754 -13.17 -18.07 -9.82
N GLY A 755 -13.09 -17.43 -8.65
CA GLY A 755 -13.51 -18.04 -7.37
C GLY A 755 -14.99 -18.38 -7.35
N ASN A 756 -15.84 -17.51 -7.90
CA ASN A 756 -17.28 -17.77 -8.04
C ASN A 756 -17.58 -18.94 -8.99
N SER A 757 -16.84 -19.09 -10.10
CA SER A 757 -17.00 -20.26 -10.97
C SER A 757 -16.64 -21.55 -10.24
N LEU A 758 -15.60 -21.54 -9.41
CA LEU A 758 -15.20 -22.72 -8.64
C LEU A 758 -16.23 -23.13 -7.59
N LYS A 759 -16.73 -22.17 -6.79
CA LYS A 759 -17.73 -22.47 -5.76
C LYS A 759 -19.04 -22.98 -6.37
N ASN A 760 -19.50 -22.37 -7.47
CA ASN A 760 -20.74 -22.77 -8.12
C ASN A 760 -20.58 -24.10 -8.86
N ALA A 761 -19.42 -24.35 -9.50
CA ALA A 761 -19.13 -25.65 -10.09
C ALA A 761 -19.07 -26.77 -9.05
N LYS A 762 -18.48 -26.51 -7.87
CA LYS A 762 -18.48 -27.44 -6.74
C LYS A 762 -19.90 -27.73 -6.26
N ALA A 763 -20.70 -26.69 -6.01
CA ALA A 763 -22.09 -26.82 -5.56
C ALA A 763 -22.94 -27.66 -6.54
N ILE A 764 -22.77 -27.46 -7.85
CA ILE A 764 -23.43 -28.29 -8.88
C ILE A 764 -22.97 -29.75 -8.76
N LYS A 765 -21.67 -30.02 -8.64
CA LYS A 765 -21.15 -31.39 -8.54
C LYS A 765 -21.55 -32.10 -7.26
N GLU A 766 -21.74 -31.38 -6.16
CA GLU A 766 -22.24 -31.95 -4.91
C GLU A 766 -23.73 -32.27 -4.98
N LYS A 767 -24.52 -31.40 -5.63
CA LYS A 767 -25.96 -31.57 -5.79
C LYS A 767 -26.31 -32.61 -6.86
N TYR A 768 -25.59 -32.59 -7.99
CA TYR A 768 -25.75 -33.47 -9.14
C TYR A 768 -24.41 -34.15 -9.48
N PRO A 769 -24.05 -35.24 -8.77
CA PRO A 769 -22.74 -35.89 -8.92
C PRO A 769 -22.44 -36.41 -10.32
N ASP A 770 -23.46 -36.77 -11.08
CA ASP A 770 -23.34 -37.33 -12.43
C ASP A 770 -23.20 -36.27 -13.53
N SER A 771 -23.42 -34.98 -13.24
CA SER A 771 -23.27 -33.89 -14.20
C SER A 771 -21.82 -33.65 -14.61
N ASN A 772 -21.56 -33.34 -15.88
CA ASN A 772 -20.28 -32.85 -16.34
C ASN A 772 -20.26 -31.32 -16.25
N VAL A 773 -19.27 -30.77 -15.54
CA VAL A 773 -19.12 -29.32 -15.39
C VAL A 773 -17.81 -28.89 -16.03
N TYR A 774 -17.90 -27.95 -16.97
CA TYR A 774 -16.77 -27.39 -17.70
C TYR A 774 -16.57 -25.93 -17.30
N VAL A 775 -15.32 -25.52 -17.04
CA VAL A 775 -14.95 -24.13 -16.79
C VAL A 775 -13.97 -23.69 -17.86
N LEU A 776 -14.45 -22.83 -18.77
CA LEU A 776 -13.65 -22.22 -19.83
C LEU A 776 -12.98 -20.96 -19.29
N TYR A 777 -11.65 -20.86 -19.38
CA TYR A 777 -10.89 -19.75 -18.78
C TYR A 777 -9.69 -19.30 -19.62
N LYS A 778 -9.21 -18.06 -19.40
CA LYS A 778 -7.96 -17.54 -19.98
C LYS A 778 -6.76 -17.79 -19.06
N ASP A 779 -6.85 -17.28 -17.83
CA ASP A 779 -5.91 -17.50 -16.71
C ASP A 779 -6.72 -17.80 -15.45
N MET A 780 -6.34 -18.80 -14.68
CA MET A 780 -7.03 -19.09 -13.42
C MET A 780 -6.47 -18.19 -12.30
N ARG A 781 -7.23 -17.14 -11.96
CA ARG A 781 -6.84 -16.09 -11.00
C ARG A 781 -7.44 -16.30 -9.60
N VAL A 782 -7.33 -17.51 -9.08
CA VAL A 782 -7.43 -17.76 -7.62
C VAL A 782 -6.09 -17.45 -6.97
N PHE A 783 -6.01 -16.85 -5.79
CA PHE A 783 -4.72 -16.39 -5.26
C PHE A 783 -4.63 -16.46 -3.75
N GLY A 784 -3.42 -16.71 -3.24
CA GLY A 784 -3.20 -16.87 -1.80
C GLY A 784 -3.44 -18.29 -1.29
N LYS A 785 -3.43 -18.40 0.04
CA LYS A 785 -3.73 -19.59 0.84
C LYS A 785 -5.23 -19.89 0.83
N LYS A 786 -5.59 -21.16 0.97
CA LYS A 786 -6.96 -21.70 0.92
C LYS A 786 -7.64 -21.55 -0.44
N GLU A 787 -7.33 -20.54 -1.24
CA GLU A 787 -7.90 -20.35 -2.58
C GLU A 787 -7.31 -21.29 -3.64
N GLU A 788 -5.98 -21.46 -3.69
CA GLU A 788 -5.33 -22.38 -4.63
C GLU A 788 -5.64 -23.83 -4.27
N GLU A 789 -5.64 -24.13 -2.99
CA GLU A 789 -5.97 -25.44 -2.45
C GLU A 789 -7.43 -25.80 -2.78
N TYR A 790 -8.36 -24.85 -2.65
CA TYR A 790 -9.75 -25.01 -3.07
C TYR A 790 -9.87 -25.30 -4.57
N TYR A 791 -9.11 -24.58 -5.41
CA TYR A 791 -9.07 -24.89 -6.85
C TYR A 791 -8.59 -26.31 -7.13
N ALA A 792 -7.51 -26.74 -6.45
CA ALA A 792 -6.99 -28.09 -6.60
C ALA A 792 -8.00 -29.15 -6.12
N GLU A 793 -8.73 -28.91 -5.03
CA GLU A 793 -9.81 -29.77 -4.53
C GLU A 793 -10.93 -29.92 -5.56
N VAL A 794 -11.44 -28.80 -6.11
CA VAL A 794 -12.51 -28.81 -7.11
C VAL A 794 -12.10 -29.59 -8.38
N GLN A 795 -10.83 -29.49 -8.77
CA GLN A 795 -10.29 -30.24 -9.89
C GLN A 795 -10.11 -31.74 -9.58
N GLU A 796 -9.45 -32.07 -8.47
CA GLU A 796 -9.02 -33.44 -8.13
C GLU A 796 -10.16 -34.29 -7.56
N GLU A 797 -11.02 -33.71 -6.72
CA GLU A 797 -12.03 -34.43 -5.94
C GLU A 797 -13.43 -34.35 -6.56
N ASN A 798 -13.84 -33.18 -7.05
CA ASN A 798 -15.16 -33.01 -7.67
C ASN A 798 -15.16 -33.36 -9.16
N GLY A 799 -14.00 -33.41 -9.82
CA GLY A 799 -13.89 -33.79 -11.23
C GLY A 799 -14.44 -32.74 -12.21
N VAL A 800 -14.36 -31.46 -11.85
CA VAL A 800 -14.66 -30.34 -12.76
C VAL A 800 -13.59 -30.25 -13.86
N ILE A 801 -14.03 -30.05 -15.10
CA ILE A 801 -13.16 -30.04 -16.28
C ILE A 801 -12.78 -28.58 -16.59
N PHE A 802 -11.48 -28.28 -16.64
CA PHE A 802 -10.98 -26.93 -16.95
C PHE A 802 -10.41 -26.91 -18.36
N VAL A 803 -10.97 -26.05 -19.21
CA VAL A 803 -10.51 -25.88 -20.61
C VAL A 803 -10.03 -24.46 -20.78
N ARG A 804 -8.81 -24.30 -21.29
CA ARG A 804 -8.23 -22.98 -21.49
C ARG A 804 -8.48 -22.50 -22.92
N TYR A 805 -8.86 -21.23 -23.06
CA TYR A 805 -9.01 -20.57 -24.35
C TYR A 805 -8.18 -19.27 -24.42
N SER A 806 -7.84 -18.81 -25.64
CA SER A 806 -7.09 -17.56 -25.86
C SER A 806 -8.01 -16.39 -26.18
N THR A 807 -7.51 -15.16 -26.07
CA THR A 807 -8.30 -13.98 -26.46
C THR A 807 -8.59 -13.93 -27.97
N ASP A 808 -7.72 -14.54 -28.78
CA ASP A 808 -7.88 -14.62 -30.24
C ASP A 808 -8.88 -15.72 -30.66
N ASN A 809 -9.03 -16.78 -29.85
CA ASN A 809 -9.94 -17.91 -30.09
C ASN A 809 -10.95 -18.00 -28.94
N LYS A 810 -11.95 -17.11 -28.92
CA LYS A 810 -13.02 -17.13 -27.92
C LYS A 810 -13.99 -18.31 -28.18
N PRO A 811 -14.64 -18.85 -27.14
CA PRO A 811 -15.70 -19.85 -27.33
C PRO A 811 -16.81 -19.28 -28.21
N GLU A 812 -17.39 -20.13 -29.07
CA GLU A 812 -18.56 -19.81 -29.87
C GLU A 812 -19.76 -20.60 -29.35
N VAL A 813 -20.92 -19.95 -29.25
CA VAL A 813 -22.16 -20.57 -28.75
C VAL A 813 -23.18 -20.59 -29.87
N THR A 814 -23.74 -21.76 -30.12
CA THR A 814 -24.81 -21.95 -31.11
C THR A 814 -25.96 -22.75 -30.49
N ARG A 815 -27.12 -22.71 -31.16
CA ARG A 815 -28.33 -23.42 -30.74
C ARG A 815 -28.80 -24.37 -31.82
N GLU A 816 -28.96 -25.65 -31.48
CA GLU A 816 -29.62 -26.64 -32.33
C GLU A 816 -30.84 -27.24 -31.62
N GLY A 817 -32.03 -26.72 -31.95
CA GLY A 817 -33.28 -27.14 -31.31
C GLY A 817 -33.39 -26.65 -29.87
N GLU A 818 -33.44 -27.59 -28.92
CA GLU A 818 -33.53 -27.32 -27.47
C GLU A 818 -32.17 -27.41 -26.75
N LYS A 819 -31.08 -27.69 -27.47
CA LYS A 819 -29.72 -27.78 -26.90
C LYS A 819 -28.85 -26.63 -27.35
N LEU A 820 -28.01 -26.16 -26.44
CA LEU A 820 -26.91 -25.25 -26.72
C LEU A 820 -25.65 -26.05 -27.02
N HIS A 821 -24.82 -25.53 -27.91
CA HIS A 821 -23.51 -26.10 -28.26
C HIS A 821 -22.45 -25.05 -28.05
N VAL A 822 -21.42 -25.38 -27.27
CA VAL A 822 -20.26 -24.52 -27.02
C VAL A 822 -19.06 -25.12 -27.73
N ASN A 823 -18.58 -24.42 -28.76
CA ASN A 823 -17.35 -24.76 -29.44
C ASN A 823 -16.19 -23.95 -28.85
N VAL A 824 -15.11 -24.62 -28.47
CA VAL A 824 -13.91 -23.98 -27.92
C VAL A 824 -12.67 -24.73 -28.40
N HIS A 825 -11.63 -23.98 -28.79
CA HIS A 825 -10.34 -24.54 -29.11
C HIS A 825 -9.52 -24.74 -27.83
N ASP A 826 -9.12 -25.99 -27.53
CA ASP A 826 -8.26 -26.29 -26.39
C ASP A 826 -6.79 -26.24 -26.82
N ASN A 827 -6.08 -25.19 -26.40
CA ASN A 827 -4.68 -24.99 -26.74
C ASN A 827 -3.75 -26.11 -26.23
N LEU A 828 -4.13 -26.86 -25.19
CA LEU A 828 -3.31 -27.94 -24.65
C LEU A 828 -3.45 -29.22 -25.48
N LEU A 829 -4.62 -29.45 -26.08
CA LEU A 829 -4.87 -30.59 -26.96
C LEU A 829 -4.62 -30.27 -28.44
N ASP A 830 -4.57 -28.99 -28.81
CA ASP A 830 -4.57 -28.49 -30.19
C ASP A 830 -5.77 -29.06 -31.00
N GLU A 831 -6.94 -29.12 -30.34
CA GLU A 831 -8.19 -29.64 -30.92
C GLU A 831 -9.39 -28.76 -30.57
N ASP A 832 -10.34 -28.67 -31.49
CA ASP A 832 -11.64 -28.03 -31.24
C ASP A 832 -12.56 -29.00 -30.49
N ILE A 833 -13.06 -28.57 -29.34
CA ILE A 833 -14.01 -29.31 -28.50
C ILE A 833 -15.39 -28.72 -28.72
N ASP A 834 -16.37 -29.57 -29.02
CA ASP A 834 -17.79 -29.22 -29.11
C ASP A 834 -18.55 -29.86 -27.94
N ILE A 835 -19.18 -29.02 -27.12
CA ILE A 835 -19.82 -29.41 -25.87
C ILE A 835 -21.32 -29.12 -25.97
N ASP A 836 -22.14 -30.17 -25.99
CA ASP A 836 -23.58 -30.06 -25.72
C ASP A 836 -23.77 -29.51 -24.30
N THR A 837 -24.49 -28.41 -24.13
CA THR A 837 -24.72 -27.80 -22.81
C THR A 837 -26.19 -27.60 -22.50
N ASP A 838 -26.58 -27.95 -21.28
CA ASP A 838 -27.94 -27.73 -20.75
C ASP A 838 -28.06 -26.35 -20.12
N TYR A 839 -27.01 -25.89 -19.43
CA TYR A 839 -26.88 -24.54 -18.91
C TYR A 839 -25.55 -23.92 -19.32
N LEU A 840 -25.58 -22.66 -19.73
CA LEU A 840 -24.40 -21.85 -19.99
C LEU A 840 -24.30 -20.76 -18.92
N VAL A 841 -23.16 -20.65 -18.25
CA VAL A 841 -22.97 -19.73 -17.13
C VAL A 841 -21.90 -18.70 -17.48
N LEU A 842 -22.23 -17.42 -17.39
CA LEU A 842 -21.36 -16.32 -17.78
C LEU A 842 -20.74 -15.65 -16.54
N ALA A 843 -19.42 -15.72 -16.41
CA ALA A 843 -18.70 -14.91 -15.42
C ALA A 843 -18.46 -13.50 -15.98
N MET A 844 -19.42 -12.62 -15.73
CA MET A 844 -19.48 -11.28 -16.29
C MET A 844 -18.38 -10.36 -15.73
N GLN A 845 -17.98 -9.40 -16.55
CA GLN A 845 -17.19 -8.25 -16.09
C GLN A 845 -18.00 -7.39 -15.11
N LEU A 846 -17.28 -6.73 -14.20
CA LEU A 846 -17.85 -5.83 -13.20
C LEU A 846 -17.47 -4.37 -13.47
N LYS A 847 -18.36 -3.45 -13.09
CA LYS A 847 -18.18 -1.99 -13.15
C LYS A 847 -18.59 -1.35 -11.82
N GLY A 848 -18.09 -0.15 -11.54
CA GLY A 848 -18.52 0.61 -10.37
C GLY A 848 -20.04 0.86 -10.37
N ASP A 849 -20.64 0.90 -9.17
CA ASP A 849 -22.08 1.14 -9.03
C ASP A 849 -22.48 2.50 -9.65
N PRO A 850 -23.60 2.59 -10.39
CA PRO A 850 -24.03 3.85 -11.01
C PRO A 850 -24.20 5.03 -10.04
N SER A 851 -24.55 4.76 -8.77
CA SER A 851 -24.66 5.78 -7.72
C SER A 851 -23.31 6.45 -7.43
N ALA A 852 -22.18 5.76 -7.68
CA ALA A 852 -20.85 6.33 -7.53
C ALA A 852 -20.69 7.59 -8.38
N GLY A 853 -21.29 7.64 -9.58
CA GLY A 853 -21.24 8.82 -10.46
C GLY A 853 -21.89 10.07 -9.87
N LYS A 854 -22.98 9.91 -9.11
CA LYS A 854 -23.62 11.01 -8.37
C LYS A 854 -22.75 11.45 -7.20
N LEU A 855 -22.29 10.50 -6.38
CA LEU A 855 -21.47 10.76 -5.19
C LEU A 855 -20.12 11.39 -5.53
N GLN A 856 -19.51 11.02 -6.66
CA GLN A 856 -18.30 11.68 -7.18
C GLN A 856 -18.49 13.19 -7.35
N GLN A 857 -19.64 13.61 -7.87
CA GLN A 857 -19.90 15.02 -8.13
C GLN A 857 -20.14 15.78 -6.82
N MET A 858 -20.93 15.18 -5.92
CA MET A 858 -21.22 15.74 -4.59
C MET A 858 -19.95 15.90 -3.75
N LEU A 859 -19.17 14.82 -3.64
CA LEU A 859 -17.97 14.75 -2.79
C LEU A 859 -16.67 15.16 -3.51
N LYS A 860 -16.74 15.51 -4.80
CA LYS A 860 -15.61 15.94 -5.65
C LYS A 860 -14.49 14.88 -5.72
N LEU A 861 -14.90 13.63 -5.88
CA LEU A 861 -14.00 12.46 -5.94
C LEU A 861 -13.72 12.05 -7.39
N SER A 862 -12.69 11.21 -7.56
CA SER A 862 -12.32 10.64 -8.86
C SER A 862 -12.59 9.14 -8.90
N SER A 863 -12.85 8.60 -10.10
CA SER A 863 -12.81 7.15 -10.37
C SER A 863 -11.94 6.83 -11.58
N ASN A 864 -11.54 5.57 -11.67
CA ASN A 864 -10.91 5.02 -12.86
C ASN A 864 -11.93 4.83 -14.00
N PRO A 865 -11.47 4.50 -15.23
CA PRO A 865 -12.37 4.29 -16.39
C PRO A 865 -13.43 3.19 -16.19
N SER A 866 -13.22 2.28 -15.24
CA SER A 866 -14.15 1.19 -14.90
C SER A 866 -15.26 1.63 -13.92
N GLY A 867 -15.25 2.89 -13.49
CA GLY A 867 -16.23 3.47 -12.57
C GLY A 867 -15.90 3.31 -11.09
N PHE A 868 -14.79 2.67 -10.72
CA PHE A 868 -14.40 2.47 -9.32
C PHE A 868 -13.64 3.67 -8.75
N PHE A 869 -13.93 4.04 -7.50
CA PHE A 869 -13.31 5.17 -6.82
C PHE A 869 -11.79 5.07 -6.75
N MET A 870 -11.09 6.19 -6.93
CA MET A 870 -9.65 6.33 -6.79
C MET A 870 -9.27 6.73 -5.37
N GLU A 871 -8.53 5.86 -4.73
CA GLU A 871 -7.88 6.05 -3.43
C GLU A 871 -6.79 7.15 -3.47
N ALA A 872 -6.38 7.64 -2.30
CA ALA A 872 -5.36 8.67 -2.15
C ALA A 872 -3.98 8.22 -2.62
N HIS A 873 -3.61 6.96 -2.31
CA HIS A 873 -2.38 6.34 -2.78
C HIS A 873 -2.54 4.82 -2.82
N ALA A 874 -2.27 4.21 -3.98
CA ALA A 874 -2.51 2.79 -4.26
C ALA A 874 -1.81 1.79 -3.31
N LYS A 875 -0.81 2.26 -2.55
CA LYS A 875 -0.02 1.47 -1.57
C LYS A 875 -0.24 1.84 -0.13
N LEU A 876 0.00 3.11 0.20
CA LEU A 876 0.10 3.55 1.59
C LEU A 876 -1.20 4.13 2.16
N ARG A 877 -2.14 4.51 1.29
CA ARG A 877 -3.44 5.07 1.68
C ARG A 877 -4.57 4.47 0.83
N PRO A 878 -4.76 3.13 0.84
CA PRO A 878 -5.74 2.45 -0.02
C PRO A 878 -7.20 2.54 0.48
N LEU A 879 -7.43 3.23 1.60
CA LEU A 879 -8.72 3.33 2.31
C LEU A 879 -9.24 4.76 2.41
N GLU A 880 -8.48 5.72 1.88
CA GLU A 880 -8.72 7.14 2.04
C GLU A 880 -8.84 7.81 0.68
N PHE A 881 -9.51 8.95 0.63
CA PHE A 881 -9.44 9.87 -0.51
C PHE A 881 -8.41 10.98 -0.27
N PRO A 882 -7.96 11.68 -1.33
CA PRO A 882 -7.18 12.91 -1.16
C PRO A 882 -7.94 13.98 -0.36
N SER A 883 -9.27 13.99 -0.47
CA SER A 883 -10.16 14.78 0.38
C SER A 883 -10.29 14.12 1.75
N GLU A 884 -9.89 14.83 2.80
CA GLU A 884 -10.03 14.36 4.19
C GLU A 884 -11.49 14.19 4.61
N GLY A 885 -11.72 13.28 5.55
CA GLY A 885 -13.05 12.99 6.12
C GLY A 885 -13.91 12.03 5.30
N VAL A 886 -13.43 11.62 4.12
CA VAL A 886 -14.11 10.64 3.26
C VAL A 886 -13.21 9.41 3.07
N TYR A 887 -13.79 8.24 3.26
CA TYR A 887 -13.11 6.94 3.22
C TYR A 887 -13.85 5.97 2.29
N LEU A 888 -13.22 4.85 1.94
CA LEU A 888 -13.83 3.83 1.08
C LEU A 888 -13.48 2.41 1.49
N ALA A 889 -14.43 1.50 1.30
CA ALA A 889 -14.23 0.07 1.54
C ALA A 889 -14.98 -0.84 0.55
N GLY A 890 -14.49 -2.07 0.42
CA GLY A 890 -15.11 -3.14 -0.34
C GLY A 890 -15.23 -2.85 -1.84
N GLY A 891 -16.39 -3.23 -2.39
CA GLY A 891 -16.66 -3.16 -3.83
C GLY A 891 -16.67 -1.75 -4.42
N ALA A 892 -16.82 -0.71 -3.59
CA ALA A 892 -16.71 0.68 -4.04
C ALA A 892 -15.28 1.02 -4.51
N HIS A 893 -14.27 0.41 -3.88
CA HIS A 893 -12.87 0.55 -4.27
C HIS A 893 -12.53 -0.28 -5.50
N TYR A 894 -12.89 -1.57 -5.49
CA TYR A 894 -12.70 -2.55 -6.56
C TYR A 894 -13.30 -3.89 -6.11
N PRO A 895 -13.77 -4.80 -7.00
CA PRO A 895 -14.35 -6.08 -6.58
C PRO A 895 -13.36 -6.93 -5.79
N LYS A 896 -13.83 -7.60 -4.73
CA LYS A 896 -13.01 -8.41 -3.81
C LYS A 896 -13.82 -9.58 -3.26
N ASN A 897 -13.14 -10.63 -2.79
CA ASN A 897 -13.77 -11.69 -2.03
C ASN A 897 -14.27 -11.14 -0.65
N ILE A 898 -15.06 -11.93 0.07
CA ILE A 898 -15.66 -11.50 1.34
C ILE A 898 -14.60 -11.25 2.42
N SER A 899 -13.60 -12.13 2.57
CA SER A 899 -12.51 -11.95 3.55
C SER A 899 -11.77 -10.61 3.36
N ASP A 900 -11.34 -10.30 2.14
CA ASP A 900 -10.67 -9.04 1.81
C ASP A 900 -11.63 -7.85 1.98
N THR A 901 -12.92 -8.02 1.68
CA THR A 901 -13.95 -6.98 1.86
C THR A 901 -14.12 -6.61 3.33
N LEU A 902 -14.27 -7.60 4.21
CA LEU A 902 -14.44 -7.39 5.64
C LEU A 902 -13.16 -6.83 6.29
N SER A 903 -11.99 -7.31 5.85
CA SER A 903 -10.69 -6.75 6.27
C SER A 903 -10.55 -5.28 5.87
N GLN A 904 -10.93 -4.93 4.64
CA GLN A 904 -10.90 -3.55 4.15
C GLN A 904 -11.93 -2.67 4.87
N ALA A 905 -13.09 -3.22 5.26
CA ALA A 905 -14.14 -2.52 5.99
C ALA A 905 -13.70 -2.12 7.41
N ASP A 906 -13.08 -3.03 8.16
CA ASP A 906 -12.46 -2.72 9.46
C ASP A 906 -11.32 -1.70 9.30
N GLY A 907 -10.54 -1.82 8.23
CA GLY A 907 -9.50 -0.82 7.94
C GLY A 907 -10.07 0.57 7.71
N ALA A 908 -11.12 0.71 6.91
CA ALA A 908 -11.76 1.99 6.65
C ALA A 908 -12.41 2.56 7.91
N ALA A 909 -13.01 1.72 8.77
CA ALA A 909 -13.49 2.10 10.09
C ALA A 909 -12.36 2.68 10.94
N SER A 910 -11.21 1.99 11.02
CA SER A 910 -10.03 2.49 11.75
C SER A 910 -9.60 3.88 11.29
N LYS A 911 -9.57 4.11 9.97
CA LYS A 911 -9.16 5.40 9.38
C LYS A 911 -10.17 6.51 9.64
N ALA A 912 -11.47 6.20 9.60
CA ALA A 912 -12.53 7.15 9.92
C ALA A 912 -12.56 7.50 11.42
N GLU A 913 -12.22 6.55 12.29
CA GLU A 913 -12.14 6.75 13.73
C GLU A 913 -11.02 7.71 14.15
N VAL A 914 -9.89 7.76 13.45
CA VAL A 914 -8.72 8.59 13.84
C VAL A 914 -9.11 10.04 14.16
N PRO A 915 -9.71 10.83 13.25
CA PRO A 915 -10.05 12.23 13.53
C PRO A 915 -11.13 12.37 14.62
N MET A 916 -12.10 11.46 14.68
CA MET A 916 -13.17 11.48 15.70
C MET A 916 -12.66 11.15 17.10
N MET A 917 -11.75 10.17 17.19
CA MET A 917 -11.13 9.78 18.45
C MET A 917 -10.16 10.84 18.97
N ARG A 918 -9.45 11.49 18.05
CA ARG A 918 -8.63 12.68 18.33
C ARG A 918 -9.48 13.88 18.75
N GLY A 919 -10.70 13.99 18.20
CA GLY A 919 -11.68 15.05 18.49
C GLY A 919 -11.46 16.35 17.70
N TYR A 920 -10.44 16.41 16.85
CA TYR A 920 -10.16 17.56 16.00
C TYR A 920 -9.36 17.18 14.75
N THR A 921 -9.44 18.02 13.73
CA THR A 921 -8.52 18.05 12.59
C THR A 921 -8.05 19.48 12.33
N LYS A 922 -7.11 19.65 11.42
CA LYS A 922 -6.53 20.95 11.08
C LYS A 922 -6.81 21.32 9.63
N SER A 923 -7.16 22.57 9.39
CA SER A 923 -7.20 23.13 8.03
C SER A 923 -5.78 23.36 7.51
N GLU A 924 -5.65 23.42 6.18
CA GLU A 924 -4.47 24.01 5.56
C GLU A 924 -4.35 25.50 5.91
N GLY A 925 -3.12 25.99 6.03
CA GLY A 925 -2.78 27.41 6.20
C GLY A 925 -2.57 28.16 4.88
N ILE A 926 -2.32 27.45 3.76
CA ILE A 926 -2.13 28.02 2.41
C ILE A 926 -3.44 28.37 1.70
N ILE A 927 -4.41 28.92 2.45
CA ILE A 927 -5.73 29.29 1.96
C ILE A 927 -5.71 30.59 1.16
N ALA A 928 -6.78 30.84 0.42
CA ALA A 928 -7.03 32.14 -0.19
C ALA A 928 -7.62 33.13 0.83
N GLU A 929 -7.25 34.40 0.70
CA GLU A 929 -7.72 35.53 1.50
C GLU A 929 -8.20 36.66 0.57
N ILE A 930 -9.23 37.39 1.01
CA ILE A 930 -9.83 38.50 0.25
C ILE A 930 -9.56 39.81 0.98
N ASP A 931 -8.99 40.77 0.26
CA ASP A 931 -8.90 42.16 0.68
C ASP A 931 -10.23 42.86 0.37
N ASP A 932 -11.05 43.06 1.41
CA ASP A 932 -12.38 43.65 1.33
C ASP A 932 -12.37 45.05 0.68
N ASP A 933 -11.33 45.85 0.92
CA ASP A 933 -11.21 47.21 0.37
C ASP A 933 -10.92 47.20 -1.14
N ARG A 934 -10.37 46.10 -1.66
CA ARG A 934 -10.06 45.92 -3.09
C ARG A 934 -11.09 45.08 -3.82
N CYS A 935 -11.94 44.35 -3.11
CA CYS A 935 -12.95 43.49 -3.68
C CYS A 935 -14.00 44.34 -4.42
N SER A 936 -14.21 44.06 -5.70
CA SER A 936 -15.20 44.79 -6.50
C SER A 936 -16.56 44.08 -6.59
N GLY A 937 -16.78 43.01 -5.81
CA GLY A 937 -18.01 42.22 -5.83
C GLY A 937 -18.33 41.55 -7.18
N CYS A 938 -17.33 41.28 -8.03
CA CYS A 938 -17.58 40.81 -9.41
C CYS A 938 -18.06 39.35 -9.52
N LYS A 939 -18.04 38.59 -8.42
CA LYS A 939 -18.46 37.17 -8.29
C LYS A 939 -17.70 36.16 -9.18
N MET A 940 -16.62 36.56 -9.87
CA MET A 940 -15.83 35.65 -10.72
C MET A 940 -15.17 34.52 -9.92
N CYS A 941 -14.65 34.84 -8.73
CA CYS A 941 -13.98 33.90 -7.83
C CYS A 941 -14.86 32.72 -7.41
N ILE A 942 -16.17 32.96 -7.22
CA ILE A 942 -17.15 31.96 -6.83
C ILE A 942 -17.25 30.88 -7.92
N SER A 943 -17.39 31.30 -9.18
CA SER A 943 -17.57 30.38 -10.31
C SER A 943 -16.37 29.46 -10.61
N VAL A 944 -15.18 29.81 -10.11
CA VAL A 944 -13.96 29.03 -10.36
C VAL A 944 -13.49 28.24 -9.15
N CYS A 945 -14.12 28.38 -7.99
CA CYS A 945 -13.74 27.64 -6.79
C CYS A 945 -14.28 26.21 -6.89
N PRO A 946 -13.43 25.18 -7.08
CA PRO A 946 -13.92 23.80 -7.20
C PRO A 946 -14.46 23.31 -5.85
N TYR A 947 -14.03 23.89 -4.74
CA TYR A 947 -14.40 23.47 -3.39
C TYR A 947 -15.65 24.16 -2.85
N GLY A 948 -16.22 25.13 -3.56
CA GLY A 948 -17.35 25.91 -3.04
C GLY A 948 -16.98 26.77 -1.83
N ALA A 949 -15.68 27.00 -1.61
CA ALA A 949 -15.17 27.73 -0.45
C ALA A 949 -15.45 29.24 -0.48
N ILE A 950 -16.05 29.77 -1.56
CA ILE A 950 -16.22 31.22 -1.74
C ILE A 950 -17.70 31.50 -2.00
N ASP A 951 -18.28 32.37 -1.20
CA ASP A 951 -19.66 32.86 -1.36
C ASP A 951 -19.68 34.39 -1.52
N PHE A 952 -20.85 34.95 -1.82
CA PHE A 952 -21.07 36.39 -1.92
C PHE A 952 -21.87 36.89 -0.72
N ASN A 953 -21.25 37.75 0.08
CA ASN A 953 -21.94 38.49 1.12
C ASN A 953 -22.75 39.63 0.48
N GLU A 954 -24.08 39.46 0.47
CA GLU A 954 -25.03 40.44 -0.09
C GLU A 954 -25.17 41.72 0.76
N GLU A 955 -24.75 41.72 2.03
CA GLU A 955 -24.78 42.92 2.89
C GLU A 955 -23.61 43.85 2.59
N ASP A 956 -22.41 43.29 2.47
CA ASP A 956 -21.17 44.03 2.23
C ASP A 956 -20.82 44.16 0.73
N GLU A 957 -21.58 43.50 -0.14
CA GLU A 957 -21.38 43.42 -1.60
C GLU A 957 -19.98 42.90 -2.02
N ILE A 958 -19.37 42.06 -1.19
CA ILE A 958 -18.04 41.45 -1.40
C ILE A 958 -18.12 39.92 -1.41
N ALA A 959 -17.08 39.28 -1.91
CA ALA A 959 -16.91 37.84 -1.79
C ALA A 959 -16.27 37.49 -0.44
N GLU A 960 -16.64 36.36 0.15
CA GLU A 960 -16.11 35.84 1.41
C GLU A 960 -15.63 34.40 1.23
N ILE A 961 -14.62 33.99 2.02
CA ILE A 961 -14.04 32.66 1.97
C ILE A 961 -14.34 31.91 3.26
N THR A 962 -14.82 30.68 3.13
CA THR A 962 -14.87 29.70 4.21
C THR A 962 -13.53 28.98 4.26
N ASP A 963 -12.67 29.38 5.20
CA ASP A 963 -11.27 28.93 5.30
C ASP A 963 -11.11 27.41 5.26
N VAL A 964 -11.97 26.68 5.98
CA VAL A 964 -11.87 25.22 6.10
C VAL A 964 -12.13 24.49 4.76
N LEU A 965 -12.97 25.06 3.90
CA LEU A 965 -13.24 24.53 2.57
C LEU A 965 -12.13 24.87 1.58
N CYS A 966 -11.30 25.88 1.87
CA CYS A 966 -10.29 26.35 0.96
C CYS A 966 -9.08 25.41 0.98
N LYS A 967 -8.89 24.61 -0.07
CA LYS A 967 -7.71 23.74 -0.23
C LYS A 967 -6.51 24.43 -0.90
N GLY A 968 -6.48 25.76 -0.93
CA GLY A 968 -5.33 26.49 -1.46
C GLY A 968 -4.99 26.21 -2.92
N CYS A 969 -5.98 26.07 -3.81
CA CYS A 969 -5.69 25.79 -5.23
C CYS A 969 -5.25 27.02 -6.04
N GLY A 970 -5.47 28.24 -5.52
CA GLY A 970 -5.13 29.49 -6.19
C GLY A 970 -6.01 29.90 -7.37
N SER A 971 -7.02 29.10 -7.75
CA SER A 971 -7.87 29.39 -8.92
C SER A 971 -8.60 30.73 -8.81
N CYS A 972 -9.15 31.05 -7.64
CA CYS A 972 -9.84 32.32 -7.39
C CYS A 972 -8.89 33.54 -7.46
N ALA A 973 -7.67 33.42 -6.93
CA ALA A 973 -6.66 34.46 -7.00
C ALA A 973 -6.27 34.75 -8.45
N SER A 974 -6.12 33.70 -9.27
CA SER A 974 -5.72 33.83 -10.68
C SER A 974 -6.72 34.57 -11.57
N VAL A 975 -8.01 34.60 -11.20
CA VAL A 975 -9.07 35.26 -11.97
C VAL A 975 -9.52 36.60 -11.39
N CYS A 976 -9.02 36.98 -10.21
CA CYS A 976 -9.44 38.22 -9.55
C CYS A 976 -8.93 39.44 -10.32
N PRO A 977 -9.81 40.25 -10.95
CA PRO A 977 -9.38 41.34 -11.82
C PRO A 977 -8.80 42.54 -11.05
N THR A 978 -9.12 42.66 -9.76
CA THR A 978 -8.60 43.72 -8.89
C THR A 978 -7.42 43.26 -8.05
N GLU A 979 -7.00 41.99 -8.19
CA GLU A 979 -6.02 41.32 -7.32
C GLU A 979 -6.36 41.50 -5.83
N ALA A 980 -7.66 41.50 -5.52
CA ALA A 980 -8.17 41.50 -4.15
C ALA A 980 -8.00 40.15 -3.47
N ILE A 981 -7.91 39.06 -4.24
CA ILE A 981 -7.74 37.71 -3.71
C ILE A 981 -6.28 37.32 -3.82
N THR A 982 -5.70 36.88 -2.72
CA THR A 982 -4.32 36.36 -2.66
C THR A 982 -4.34 34.96 -2.06
N GLN A 983 -3.47 34.07 -2.53
CA GLN A 983 -3.26 32.77 -1.90
C GLN A 983 -2.07 32.85 -0.95
N LYS A 984 -2.28 32.55 0.33
CA LYS A 984 -1.21 32.50 1.33
C LYS A 984 -0.16 31.46 0.96
N GLY A 985 1.11 31.81 1.08
CA GLY A 985 2.24 30.96 0.68
C GLY A 985 2.45 30.82 -0.83
N PHE A 986 1.61 31.47 -1.65
CA PHE A 986 1.76 31.61 -3.10
C PHE A 986 1.36 33.01 -3.57
N GLU A 987 1.76 34.03 -2.82
CA GLU A 987 1.43 35.42 -3.10
C GLU A 987 2.09 35.91 -4.42
N ASN A 988 1.51 36.94 -5.03
CA ASN A 988 2.00 37.46 -6.31
C ASN A 988 3.46 37.90 -6.28
N ASP A 989 3.92 38.47 -5.17
CA ASP A 989 5.32 38.90 -5.00
C ASP A 989 6.27 37.71 -4.79
N GLN A 990 5.85 36.66 -4.05
CA GLN A 990 6.54 35.38 -3.95
C GLN A 990 6.71 34.72 -5.32
N LEU A 991 5.61 34.55 -6.07
CA LEU A 991 5.63 33.95 -7.42
C LEU A 991 6.44 34.80 -8.41
N SER A 992 6.29 36.12 -8.36
CA SER A 992 7.04 37.02 -9.23
C SER A 992 8.54 36.97 -8.92
N ALA A 993 8.93 36.82 -7.65
CA ALA A 993 10.33 36.63 -7.28
C ALA A 993 10.91 35.33 -7.84
N MET A 994 10.19 34.21 -7.72
CA MET A 994 10.61 32.94 -8.34
C MET A 994 10.82 33.09 -9.85
N ILE A 995 9.86 33.68 -10.56
CA ILE A 995 9.92 33.87 -12.02
C ILE A 995 11.12 34.75 -12.40
N LYS A 996 11.32 35.87 -11.69
CA LYS A 996 12.47 36.76 -11.96
C LYS A 996 13.78 36.04 -11.70
N SER A 997 13.88 35.26 -10.62
CA SER A 997 15.08 34.49 -10.33
C SER A 997 15.38 33.42 -11.36
N ALA A 998 14.34 32.76 -11.89
CA ALA A 998 14.50 31.81 -12.99
C ALA A 998 15.03 32.48 -14.28
N LEU A 999 14.59 33.71 -14.58
CA LEU A 999 14.93 34.43 -15.81
C LEU A 999 16.27 35.17 -15.74
N LEU A 1000 16.64 35.67 -14.56
CA LEU A 1000 17.86 36.45 -14.34
C LEU A 1000 19.04 35.59 -13.86
N ASP A 1001 18.77 34.36 -13.39
CA ASP A 1001 19.77 33.47 -12.78
C ASP A 1001 20.41 34.07 -11.50
N GLU A 1002 19.64 34.90 -10.79
CA GLU A 1002 20.03 35.59 -9.55
C GLU A 1002 18.85 35.60 -8.57
N VAL A 1003 19.11 35.60 -7.26
CA VAL A 1003 18.04 35.70 -6.25
C VAL A 1003 17.61 37.16 -6.10
N VAL A 1004 16.33 37.42 -6.35
CA VAL A 1004 15.73 38.78 -6.40
C VAL A 1004 14.95 39.13 -5.15
#